data_AF-A0A2E6H7S2-F1
#
_entry.id   AF-A0A2E6H7S2-F1
#
_cell.length_a   1.000
_cell.length_b   1.000
_cell.length_c   1.000
_cell.angle_alpha   90.00
_cell.angle_beta   90.00
_cell.angle_gamma   90.00
#
_symmetry.space_group_name_H-M   'P 1'
#
loop_
_entity.id
_entity.type
_entity.pdbx_description
1 polymer ?
#
loop_
_entity_poly.entity_id
_entity_poly.type
_entity_poly.pdbx_seq_one_letter_code
_entity_poly.pdbx_strand_id
1 'polypeptide(L)'
;MRAKNSLKILLTAWLFLVQSCSYTSPDAVRSPANDPTDLAYREREFRNAKIFDYSGFLAVPPVRWVAKIVIRKKVRTFLESLPLEQEVKDRIYGKVEHKDFMAQMVPFLLGMQELYMASEEDKTISFENYILKHFPDPKKLPGLKHSLFTYGDKTFGHKPEATEKEKKELSKKFIAQIVVVFDALLFKQNQFILGKKPEVGVELGEMAMPHVKKLLEMVLEEFELEAKVKDQITPILKDELMIEALSLSAAEAILVYAYKHYQMFAKKYHKQRALRQWMKDEIKKKDSKLWAYLEEGLNDRRYGVHIVVDGLQGHLMEALSSSNPTNKFLRTIHQEHKNYKDFKPKDVPSKTLDIVQQVDFLNHIVKKKLDYKESKYLPFFKNLYSKSNKTIAKSGLSTTPTISARNLPIAFTGAPVTGEHSTGITNFNFLDREENRAYYFWGNDALQFDNIAKKNGHLTNFMRLPHLASLNCAGSYFEGADWSFDPMINLVAGEFQRDFGDILCIKELERRAINQKKVMVLKKRLLTYKKKIEHYNRFRRRNMNRGKYPRKDPTLAAYAIIQSISELENDSLPTHLVYYNPWPDHFAHFTGPFADEIISPTGELNRLDYWLGRINKIYSDAGVMSKTVWGMTGDHGLDPVYYITNPEIAVFEKMEKEGIKVKVHKVSVDEGGGPKLKHPLKPQNMKGYDVIVGSTAGGNHNMDLFIDQGANWKKQPLLRHLRNLTLISGQKVDMIDHILTNLGDTLDYLLVRNEEGTPEYTDTQIMRKWKGVVQEGRVIRDGNRIFYESKTDILETRSPNKYRESKKTWNKALALQKQCIDEAKKDDISTWCDESTWRELTSYSQRPGSVGQTARLYDTDLAGTINLFPAQGIGYNSTVPGRHAGELFHEKDAFVGVWGEPVKGNLKLQSEINGSIPVVIYEWLSGHKIDDSSSIKYHQKGWGFDSFYDKAGINKNADPNSEINSQK
;
A
#
# COMPACT_ATOMS: atom_id res chain seq x y z
N MET A 1 -15.40 29.52 21.16
CA MET A 1 -14.73 29.33 19.85
C MET A 1 -13.82 28.08 19.76
N ARG A 2 -13.80 27.15 20.73
CA ARG A 2 -12.88 25.98 20.74
C ARG A 2 -13.54 24.71 21.32
N ALA A 3 -14.63 24.27 20.71
CA ALA A 3 -15.29 23.00 21.01
C ALA A 3 -15.90 22.45 19.72
N LYS A 4 -15.30 21.40 19.14
CA LYS A 4 -15.88 20.69 17.98
C LYS A 4 -15.34 19.27 17.73
N ASN A 5 -14.11 18.95 18.17
CA ASN A 5 -13.43 17.69 17.82
C ASN A 5 -13.02 16.84 19.05
N SER A 6 -14.00 16.36 19.83
CA SER A 6 -13.73 15.58 21.07
C SER A 6 -14.63 14.35 21.16
N LEU A 7 -14.21 13.21 20.58
CA LEU A 7 -14.94 11.93 20.73
C LEU A 7 -14.16 10.64 20.38
N LYS A 8 -13.31 10.67 19.34
CA LYS A 8 -12.76 9.46 18.67
C LYS A 8 -11.72 8.61 19.47
N ILE A 9 -11.54 8.83 20.77
CA ILE A 9 -10.20 8.70 21.38
C ILE A 9 -10.06 7.73 22.56
N LEU A 10 -11.10 7.58 23.38
CA LEU A 10 -11.01 6.76 24.59
C LEU A 10 -11.58 5.40 24.30
N LEU A 11 -10.73 4.37 24.30
CA LEU A 11 -10.85 3.15 25.09
C LEU A 11 -9.91 2.06 24.53
N THR A 12 -9.19 1.36 25.42
CA THR A 12 -8.22 0.22 25.28
C THR A 12 -7.17 0.31 26.43
N ALA A 13 -7.19 -0.47 27.56
CA ALA A 13 -5.99 -0.85 28.37
C ALA A 13 -6.16 -1.81 29.61
N TRP A 14 -5.14 -2.70 29.77
CA TRP A 14 -4.75 -3.86 30.64
C TRP A 14 -5.42 -5.29 30.65
N LEU A 15 -4.87 -6.47 30.18
CA LEU A 15 -4.00 -7.55 30.81
C LEU A 15 -3.43 -8.77 29.93
N PHE A 16 -2.11 -9.10 30.08
CA PHE A 16 -1.25 -10.36 30.15
C PHE A 16 -1.26 -11.54 29.11
N LEU A 17 -0.12 -12.06 28.57
CA LEU A 17 1.05 -12.83 29.14
C LEU A 17 0.64 -14.24 29.67
N VAL A 18 1.32 -15.40 29.50
CA VAL A 18 2.72 -15.85 29.15
C VAL A 18 2.60 -17.23 28.42
N GLN A 19 3.37 -17.63 27.38
CA GLN A 19 4.58 -18.49 27.46
C GLN A 19 5.21 -18.79 26.07
N SER A 20 6.40 -19.41 26.07
CA SER A 20 7.42 -19.30 25.01
C SER A 20 8.11 -20.63 24.64
N CYS A 21 8.65 -20.76 23.42
CA CYS A 21 9.81 -21.62 23.15
C CYS A 21 10.76 -21.13 22.04
N SER A 22 11.97 -21.69 22.03
CA SER A 22 13.24 -21.05 21.65
C SER A 22 13.57 -21.00 20.15
N TYR A 23 14.41 -20.03 19.74
CA TYR A 23 15.40 -20.23 18.67
C TYR A 23 16.56 -19.25 18.85
N THR A 24 17.79 -19.73 18.68
CA THR A 24 19.02 -18.94 18.70
C THR A 24 19.73 -19.13 17.35
N SER A 25 20.39 -18.08 16.85
CA SER A 25 21.23 -18.16 15.64
C SER A 25 22.63 -17.62 15.99
N PRO A 26 23.71 -18.30 15.59
CA PRO A 26 25.08 -17.90 15.89
C PRO A 26 25.69 -16.93 14.87
N ASP A 27 26.85 -16.40 15.29
CA ASP A 27 27.91 -15.73 14.55
C ASP A 27 27.69 -14.35 13.91
N ALA A 28 28.72 -13.51 14.11
CA ALA A 28 28.70 -12.08 13.84
C ALA A 28 29.75 -11.71 12.78
N VAL A 29 29.29 -11.09 11.70
CA VAL A 29 30.15 -10.45 10.68
C VAL A 29 29.63 -9.02 10.43
N ARG A 30 30.53 -8.12 10.04
CA ARG A 30 30.37 -6.64 10.04
C ARG A 30 29.01 -6.12 9.53
N SER A 31 28.23 -5.55 10.45
CA SER A 31 27.02 -4.77 10.14
C SER A 31 27.32 -3.43 9.46
N PRO A 32 26.38 -2.86 8.67
CA PRO A 32 26.48 -1.52 8.11
C PRO A 32 26.31 -0.43 9.19
N ALA A 33 26.75 0.78 8.85
CA ALA A 33 26.92 2.01 9.65
C ALA A 33 25.73 2.55 10.49
N ASN A 34 24.61 1.83 10.60
CA ASN A 34 23.35 2.36 11.13
C ASN A 34 22.93 1.83 12.51
N ASP A 35 23.64 0.87 13.10
CA ASP A 35 23.46 0.52 14.52
C ASP A 35 24.71 -0.20 15.06
N PRO A 36 25.20 0.11 16.28
CA PRO A 36 26.02 -0.85 16.99
C PRO A 36 25.28 -2.17 17.16
N THR A 37 25.98 -3.26 16.87
CA THR A 37 25.48 -4.64 16.75
C THR A 37 24.64 -5.18 17.92
N ASP A 38 24.67 -4.52 19.08
CA ASP A 38 23.93 -4.88 20.31
C ASP A 38 22.63 -4.06 20.53
N LEU A 39 22.34 -3.05 19.71
CA LEU A 39 21.09 -2.27 19.76
C LEU A 39 20.01 -2.80 18.81
N ALA A 40 20.36 -3.79 17.98
CA ALA A 40 19.46 -4.42 17.02
C ALA A 40 18.14 -4.83 17.69
N TYR A 41 17.07 -4.14 17.34
CA TYR A 41 15.72 -4.38 17.87
C TYR A 41 15.30 -5.82 17.54
N ARG A 42 15.46 -6.72 18.51
CA ARG A 42 14.89 -8.06 18.46
C ARG A 42 13.44 -7.93 18.91
N GLU A 43 12.51 -8.07 17.97
CA GLU A 43 11.08 -7.93 18.26
C GLU A 43 10.63 -8.89 19.38
N ARG A 44 11.25 -10.07 19.47
CA ARG A 44 11.08 -11.03 20.57
C ARG A 44 11.51 -10.46 21.93
N GLU A 45 12.63 -9.74 22.01
CA GLU A 45 13.10 -9.10 23.25
C GLU A 45 12.33 -7.83 23.58
N PHE A 46 11.78 -7.13 22.58
CA PHE A 46 10.83 -6.03 22.80
C PHE A 46 9.49 -6.55 23.32
N ARG A 47 8.88 -7.56 22.68
CA ARG A 47 7.63 -8.21 23.14
C ARG A 47 7.81 -8.86 24.52
N ASN A 48 8.99 -9.40 24.82
CA ASN A 48 9.35 -9.94 26.14
C ASN A 48 9.94 -8.89 27.11
N ALA A 49 10.00 -7.61 26.74
CA ALA A 49 10.58 -6.60 27.62
C ALA A 49 9.68 -6.38 28.83
N LYS A 50 10.29 -6.13 30.00
CA LYS A 50 9.63 -5.65 31.24
C LYS A 50 8.95 -4.27 31.11
N ILE A 51 8.67 -3.82 29.89
CA ILE A 51 7.79 -2.68 29.57
C ILE A 51 6.37 -3.14 29.21
N PHE A 52 6.20 -4.44 28.92
CA PHE A 52 4.91 -5.12 28.71
C PHE A 52 4.52 -6.01 29.89
N ASP A 53 5.50 -6.45 30.68
CA ASP A 53 5.34 -7.21 31.91
C ASP A 53 5.56 -6.27 33.12
N TYR A 54 4.49 -5.82 33.77
CA TYR A 54 4.50 -4.64 34.68
C TYR A 54 4.96 -4.97 36.11
N SER A 55 5.72 -6.06 36.27
CA SER A 55 6.34 -6.43 37.54
C SER A 55 7.53 -5.52 37.94
N GLY A 56 7.82 -4.43 37.21
CA GLY A 56 8.99 -3.59 37.45
C GLY A 56 8.79 -2.07 37.25
N PHE A 57 9.49 -1.28 38.08
CA PHE A 57 9.58 0.19 38.04
C PHE A 57 9.94 0.79 36.67
N LEU A 58 10.49 -0.02 35.75
CA LEU A 58 10.90 0.37 34.40
C LEU A 58 9.79 0.26 33.34
N ALA A 59 8.57 -0.18 33.71
CA ALA A 59 7.48 -0.43 32.78
C ALA A 59 6.70 0.83 32.35
N VAL A 60 6.79 1.90 33.14
CA VAL A 60 5.99 3.12 32.95
C VAL A 60 6.81 4.20 32.23
N PRO A 61 6.37 4.73 31.07
CA PRO A 61 6.93 5.94 30.50
C PRO A 61 6.77 7.12 31.48
N PRO A 62 7.76 8.02 31.60
CA PRO A 62 7.73 9.10 32.59
C PRO A 62 6.64 10.13 32.28
N VAL A 63 5.45 9.95 32.86
CA VAL A 63 4.33 10.90 32.75
C VAL A 63 4.64 12.16 33.54
N ARG A 64 4.62 13.32 32.86
CA ARG A 64 4.67 14.62 33.54
C ARG A 64 3.45 14.77 34.45
N TRP A 65 3.66 14.94 35.75
CA TRP A 65 2.60 15.01 36.77
C TRP A 65 1.48 16.02 36.43
N VAL A 66 1.83 17.16 35.83
CA VAL A 66 0.89 18.18 35.35
C VAL A 66 -0.08 17.63 34.29
N ALA A 67 0.39 16.81 33.34
CA ALA A 67 -0.46 16.24 32.29
C ALA A 67 -1.51 15.28 32.87
N LYS A 68 -1.15 14.52 33.92
CA LYS A 68 -2.08 13.64 34.65
C LYS A 68 -3.24 14.42 35.30
N ILE A 69 -2.95 15.59 35.88
CA ILE A 69 -3.98 16.46 36.49
C ILE A 69 -4.88 17.07 35.40
N VAL A 70 -4.27 17.60 34.32
CA VAL A 70 -5.03 18.23 33.23
C VAL A 70 -5.94 17.23 32.51
N ILE A 71 -5.48 16.01 32.25
CA ILE A 71 -6.29 14.97 31.58
C ILE A 71 -7.44 14.52 32.48
N ARG A 72 -7.20 14.27 33.78
CA ARG A 72 -8.27 13.99 34.74
C ARG A 72 -9.36 15.07 34.73
N LYS A 73 -8.97 16.34 34.83
CA LYS A 73 -9.92 17.47 34.80
C LYS A 73 -10.66 17.56 33.46
N LYS A 74 -9.96 17.44 32.33
CA LYS A 74 -10.57 17.52 30.99
C LYS A 74 -11.53 16.37 30.67
N VAL A 75 -11.16 15.13 31.01
CA VAL A 75 -12.04 13.96 30.82
C VAL A 75 -13.28 14.11 31.70
N ARG A 76 -13.12 14.54 32.96
CA ARG A 76 -14.24 14.84 33.86
C ARG A 76 -15.20 15.89 33.30
N THR A 77 -14.70 17.07 32.94
CA THR A 77 -15.54 18.13 32.34
C THR A 77 -16.19 17.69 31.01
N PHE A 78 -15.52 16.84 30.22
CA PHE A 78 -16.10 16.28 28.99
C PHE A 78 -17.27 15.33 29.31
N LEU A 79 -17.08 14.35 30.19
CA LEU A 79 -18.12 13.37 30.54
C LEU A 79 -19.29 13.99 31.32
N GLU A 80 -19.03 14.98 32.17
CA GLU A 80 -20.06 15.83 32.80
C GLU A 80 -20.92 16.58 31.75
N SER A 81 -20.35 16.94 30.59
CA SER A 81 -21.06 17.65 29.53
C SER A 81 -21.98 16.78 28.66
N LEU A 82 -21.92 15.44 28.83
CA LEU A 82 -22.64 14.44 28.04
C LEU A 82 -23.76 13.74 28.83
N PRO A 83 -24.88 13.37 28.17
CA PRO A 83 -25.97 12.58 28.73
C PRO A 83 -25.60 11.09 28.85
N LEU A 84 -24.57 10.79 29.63
CA LEU A 84 -24.13 9.43 29.97
C LEU A 84 -24.73 9.00 31.32
N GLU A 85 -25.03 7.70 31.44
CA GLU A 85 -25.37 7.05 32.69
C GLU A 85 -24.25 7.20 33.73
N GLN A 86 -24.62 7.29 35.01
CA GLN A 86 -23.66 7.55 36.07
C GLN A 86 -22.63 6.41 36.20
N GLU A 87 -23.03 5.16 36.03
CA GLU A 87 -22.12 4.01 36.06
C GLU A 87 -21.05 4.07 34.97
N VAL A 88 -21.39 4.55 33.77
CA VAL A 88 -20.44 4.74 32.66
C VAL A 88 -19.42 5.82 33.04
N LYS A 89 -19.89 6.94 33.59
CA LYS A 89 -19.01 8.01 34.09
C LYS A 89 -18.06 7.48 35.17
N ASP A 90 -18.58 6.75 36.14
CA ASP A 90 -17.82 6.23 37.28
C ASP A 90 -16.80 5.16 36.86
N ARG A 91 -17.13 4.26 35.91
CA ARG A 91 -16.16 3.35 35.30
C ARG A 91 -15.02 4.09 34.61
N ILE A 92 -15.33 5.09 33.78
CA ILE A 92 -14.30 5.87 33.08
C ILE A 92 -13.44 6.62 34.09
N TYR A 93 -14.04 7.21 35.14
CA TYR A 93 -13.31 7.88 36.22
C TYR A 93 -12.39 6.92 36.97
N GLY A 94 -12.86 5.75 37.41
CA GLY A 94 -12.04 4.74 38.08
C GLY A 94 -10.83 4.32 37.24
N LYS A 95 -11.01 4.12 35.93
CA LYS A 95 -9.91 3.79 34.99
C LYS A 95 -8.93 4.96 34.86
N VAL A 96 -9.42 6.20 34.68
CA VAL A 96 -8.62 7.45 34.61
C VAL A 96 -7.98 7.85 35.95
N GLU A 97 -8.40 7.25 37.05
CA GLU A 97 -7.73 7.36 38.34
C GLU A 97 -6.66 6.29 38.55
N HIS A 98 -6.82 5.10 37.98
CA HIS A 98 -5.86 4.00 38.04
C HIS A 98 -4.45 4.42 37.56
N LYS A 99 -3.42 4.07 38.35
CA LYS A 99 -2.05 4.55 38.12
C LYS A 99 -1.49 4.02 36.78
N ASP A 100 -1.69 2.74 36.50
CA ASP A 100 -1.12 2.07 35.34
C ASP A 100 -1.84 2.40 34.04
N PHE A 101 -3.16 2.63 34.10
CA PHE A 101 -3.93 3.11 32.95
C PHE A 101 -3.45 4.50 32.54
N MET A 102 -3.33 5.42 33.50
CA MET A 102 -2.82 6.78 33.22
C MET A 102 -1.35 6.80 32.79
N ALA A 103 -0.53 5.87 33.27
CA ALA A 103 0.85 5.69 32.83
C ALA A 103 0.97 5.40 31.32
N GLN A 104 0.04 4.61 30.78
CA GLN A 104 0.00 4.25 29.36
C GLN A 104 -0.76 5.26 28.50
N MET A 105 -1.89 5.75 29.02
CA MET A 105 -2.84 6.54 28.23
C MET A 105 -2.43 8.00 28.11
N VAL A 106 -1.86 8.62 29.14
CA VAL A 106 -1.42 10.03 29.02
C VAL A 106 -0.39 10.22 27.88
N PRO A 107 0.67 9.39 27.75
CA PRO A 107 1.61 9.52 26.65
C PRO A 107 1.01 9.13 25.29
N PHE A 108 0.17 8.09 25.23
CA PHE A 108 -0.57 7.72 24.02
C PHE A 108 -1.44 8.88 23.49
N LEU A 109 -2.24 9.49 24.37
CA LEU A 109 -3.15 10.58 24.00
C LEU A 109 -2.42 11.82 23.50
N LEU A 110 -1.27 12.14 24.10
CA LEU A 110 -0.39 13.21 23.63
C LEU A 110 0.23 12.88 22.26
N GLY A 111 0.68 11.63 22.06
CA GLY A 111 1.15 11.17 20.76
C GLY A 111 0.07 11.23 19.67
N MET A 112 -1.15 10.79 19.96
CA MET A 112 -2.30 10.88 19.04
C MET A 112 -2.68 12.33 18.72
N GLN A 113 -2.59 13.24 19.69
CA GLN A 113 -2.79 14.67 19.48
C GLN A 113 -1.70 15.25 18.55
N GLU A 114 -0.42 14.92 18.79
CA GLU A 114 0.70 15.36 17.94
C GLU A 114 0.59 14.79 16.51
N LEU A 115 0.10 13.56 16.37
CA LEU A 115 -0.07 12.85 15.09
C LEU A 115 -1.21 13.41 14.22
N TYR A 116 -2.40 13.63 14.79
CA TYR A 116 -3.63 13.82 13.98
C TYR A 116 -4.30 15.19 14.16
N MET A 117 -3.72 16.12 14.92
CA MET A 117 -4.23 17.49 15.04
C MET A 117 -3.37 18.49 14.24
N ALA A 118 -3.83 18.81 13.05
CA ALA A 118 -3.37 19.96 12.28
C ALA A 118 -3.72 21.28 13.01
N SER A 119 -2.77 22.21 13.05
CA SER A 119 -2.98 23.59 13.51
C SER A 119 -3.76 24.40 12.46
N GLU A 120 -4.27 25.58 12.82
CA GLU A 120 -4.90 26.47 11.83
C GLU A 120 -3.90 27.01 10.80
N GLU A 121 -2.61 27.10 11.16
CA GLU A 121 -1.53 27.46 10.23
C GLU A 121 -1.25 26.30 9.25
N ASP A 122 -1.23 25.06 9.75
CA ASP A 122 -1.03 23.84 8.94
C ASP A 122 -2.10 23.72 7.85
N LYS A 123 -3.36 24.09 8.15
CA LYS A 123 -4.49 24.07 7.19
C LYS A 123 -4.34 25.08 6.05
N THR A 124 -3.50 26.10 6.18
CA THR A 124 -3.23 27.04 5.07
C THR A 124 -2.38 26.39 3.98
N ILE A 125 -1.63 25.33 4.32
CA ILE A 125 -0.79 24.57 3.42
C ILE A 125 -1.63 23.52 2.68
N SER A 126 -2.35 23.94 1.64
CA SER A 126 -3.09 23.05 0.74
C SER A 126 -2.65 23.23 -0.71
N PHE A 127 -2.84 22.18 -1.52
CA PHE A 127 -2.67 22.27 -2.96
C PHE A 127 -3.69 23.22 -3.60
N GLU A 128 -4.91 23.28 -3.06
CA GLU A 128 -5.96 24.22 -3.50
C GLU A 128 -5.47 25.68 -3.45
N ASN A 129 -4.97 26.11 -2.29
CA ASN A 129 -4.45 27.46 -2.08
C ASN A 129 -3.23 27.76 -2.98
N TYR A 130 -2.42 26.73 -3.26
CA TYR A 130 -1.29 26.84 -4.17
C TYR A 130 -1.72 26.97 -5.64
N ILE A 131 -2.67 26.14 -6.10
CA ILE A 131 -3.01 26.04 -7.52
C ILE A 131 -3.93 27.17 -7.98
N LEU A 132 -4.95 27.55 -7.19
CA LEU A 132 -5.85 28.65 -7.52
C LEU A 132 -5.12 30.00 -7.64
N LYS A 133 -4.06 30.19 -6.84
CA LYS A 133 -3.16 31.35 -6.94
C LYS A 133 -2.40 31.41 -8.27
N HIS A 134 -2.09 30.26 -8.87
CA HIS A 134 -1.32 30.15 -10.10
C HIS A 134 -2.19 30.03 -11.37
N PHE A 135 -3.43 29.57 -11.22
CA PHE A 135 -4.41 29.44 -12.30
C PHE A 135 -5.75 30.10 -11.87
N PRO A 136 -5.84 31.44 -11.80
CA PRO A 136 -7.01 32.11 -11.23
C PRO A 136 -8.23 32.24 -12.16
N ASP A 137 -8.13 31.85 -13.44
CA ASP A 137 -9.16 32.07 -14.45
C ASP A 137 -9.41 30.80 -15.29
N PRO A 138 -10.56 30.11 -15.10
CA PRO A 138 -10.87 28.87 -15.83
C PRO A 138 -11.07 29.09 -17.33
N LYS A 139 -11.38 30.31 -17.79
CA LYS A 139 -11.62 30.60 -19.20
C LYS A 139 -10.35 30.58 -20.04
N LYS A 140 -9.18 30.73 -19.40
CA LYS A 140 -7.86 30.70 -20.07
C LYS A 140 -7.35 29.29 -20.36
N LEU A 141 -7.88 28.28 -19.67
CA LEU A 141 -7.41 26.91 -19.81
C LEU A 141 -8.57 25.90 -19.66
N PRO A 142 -9.01 25.27 -20.76
CA PRO A 142 -10.01 24.21 -20.71
C PRO A 142 -9.58 23.04 -19.80
N GLY A 143 -10.55 22.42 -19.15
CA GLY A 143 -10.32 21.29 -18.25
C GLY A 143 -9.79 21.65 -16.85
N LEU A 144 -9.84 22.92 -16.43
CA LEU A 144 -9.68 23.29 -15.02
C LEU A 144 -10.99 23.02 -14.24
N LYS A 145 -11.28 21.72 -14.05
CA LYS A 145 -12.46 21.20 -13.37
C LYS A 145 -12.04 20.22 -12.29
N HIS A 146 -12.76 20.22 -11.17
CA HIS A 146 -12.66 19.19 -10.14
C HIS A 146 -13.93 19.16 -9.28
N SER A 147 -14.49 17.97 -9.07
CA SER A 147 -15.59 17.65 -8.16
C SER A 147 -15.50 18.30 -6.76
N LEU A 148 -14.28 18.52 -6.28
CA LEU A 148 -13.98 19.00 -4.92
C LEU A 148 -13.30 20.39 -4.87
N PHE A 149 -13.30 21.16 -5.97
CA PHE A 149 -12.83 22.56 -6.00
C PHE A 149 -13.78 23.43 -6.84
N THR A 150 -14.04 24.68 -6.42
CA THR A 150 -14.84 25.64 -7.22
C THR A 150 -13.93 26.67 -7.89
N TYR A 151 -14.10 26.87 -9.20
CA TYR A 151 -13.24 27.75 -10.00
C TYR A 151 -13.93 29.08 -10.34
N GLY A 152 -13.40 30.17 -9.80
CA GLY A 152 -13.95 31.52 -10.00
C GLY A 152 -15.18 31.80 -9.13
N ASP A 153 -15.94 32.82 -9.53
CA ASP A 153 -17.09 33.33 -8.77
C ASP A 153 -18.21 32.27 -8.67
N LYS A 154 -19.00 32.30 -7.57
CA LYS A 154 -20.02 31.26 -7.22
C LYS A 154 -21.11 31.04 -8.29
N THR A 155 -21.15 31.88 -9.32
CA THR A 155 -22.07 31.83 -10.46
C THR A 155 -21.53 31.03 -11.66
N PHE A 156 -20.23 30.73 -11.74
CA PHE A 156 -19.60 30.10 -12.91
C PHE A 156 -19.64 28.55 -12.87
N GLY A 157 -20.84 28.00 -13.03
CA GLY A 157 -20.98 26.85 -13.94
C GLY A 157 -20.61 25.45 -13.45
N HIS A 158 -20.52 25.20 -12.14
CA HIS A 158 -21.05 23.96 -11.57
C HIS A 158 -21.54 24.26 -10.16
N LYS A 159 -22.85 24.19 -9.94
CA LYS A 159 -23.33 23.94 -8.57
C LYS A 159 -22.87 22.51 -8.24
N PRO A 160 -22.12 22.27 -7.16
CA PRO A 160 -22.10 20.94 -6.59
C PRO A 160 -23.54 20.60 -6.17
N GLU A 161 -24.03 19.40 -6.50
CA GLU A 161 -25.33 18.93 -5.97
C GLU A 161 -25.26 18.69 -4.45
N ALA A 162 -24.04 18.62 -3.90
CA ALA A 162 -23.75 19.04 -2.54
C ALA A 162 -24.03 20.54 -2.37
N THR A 163 -25.32 20.85 -2.20
CA THR A 163 -25.84 22.00 -1.46
C THR A 163 -24.89 22.39 -0.32
N GLU A 164 -24.70 23.69 -0.08
CA GLU A 164 -24.04 24.25 1.12
C GLU A 164 -24.89 23.91 2.36
N LYS A 165 -24.98 22.62 2.71
CA LYS A 165 -25.63 22.13 3.92
C LYS A 165 -24.73 22.49 5.08
N GLU A 166 -25.24 23.35 5.96
CA GLU A 166 -24.60 23.62 7.24
C GLU A 166 -24.26 22.29 7.92
N LYS A 167 -22.99 22.06 8.27
CA LYS A 167 -22.56 20.86 8.97
C LYS A 167 -23.21 20.84 10.35
N LYS A 168 -24.39 20.19 10.44
CA LYS A 168 -25.11 19.90 11.69
C LYS A 168 -24.11 19.38 12.72
N GLU A 169 -24.02 20.05 13.86
CA GLU A 169 -23.13 19.60 14.93
C GLU A 169 -23.65 18.27 15.50
N LEU A 170 -22.74 17.31 15.71
CA LEU A 170 -23.07 16.00 16.27
C LEU A 170 -23.84 16.18 17.60
N SER A 171 -24.99 15.53 17.75
CA SER A 171 -25.79 15.71 18.96
C SER A 171 -25.01 15.20 20.18
N LYS A 172 -25.20 15.84 21.34
CA LYS A 172 -24.61 15.34 22.59
C LYS A 172 -25.03 13.90 22.92
N LYS A 173 -26.21 13.45 22.44
CA LYS A 173 -26.67 12.07 22.59
C LYS A 173 -25.85 11.12 21.72
N PHE A 174 -25.58 11.49 20.46
CA PHE A 174 -24.72 10.74 19.54
C PHE A 174 -23.29 10.63 20.08
N ILE A 175 -22.76 11.75 20.59
CA ILE A 175 -21.45 11.80 21.26
C ILE A 175 -21.43 10.88 22.50
N ALA A 176 -22.48 10.89 23.33
CA ALA A 176 -22.60 9.94 24.44
C ALA A 176 -22.65 8.49 23.97
N GLN A 177 -23.41 8.16 22.93
CA GLN A 177 -23.57 6.79 22.45
C GLN A 177 -22.25 6.19 21.95
N ILE A 178 -21.40 6.98 21.29
CA ILE A 178 -20.05 6.53 20.91
C ILE A 178 -19.18 6.26 22.15
N VAL A 179 -19.23 7.10 23.19
CA VAL A 179 -18.53 6.83 24.47
C VAL A 179 -19.03 5.52 25.11
N VAL A 180 -20.30 5.16 24.96
CA VAL A 180 -20.86 3.89 25.46
C VAL A 180 -20.39 2.68 24.63
N VAL A 181 -20.34 2.76 23.30
CA VAL A 181 -19.75 1.71 22.43
C VAL A 181 -18.32 1.42 22.88
N PHE A 182 -17.54 2.49 23.03
CA PHE A 182 -16.20 2.41 23.54
C PHE A 182 -16.18 1.80 24.97
N ASP A 183 -17.02 2.25 25.94
CA ASP A 183 -17.03 1.77 27.35
C ASP A 183 -17.19 0.26 27.45
N ALA A 184 -18.16 -0.24 26.69
CA ALA A 184 -18.48 -1.66 26.62
C ALA A 184 -17.30 -2.50 26.12
N LEU A 185 -16.58 -2.00 25.11
CA LEU A 185 -15.45 -2.72 24.56
C LEU A 185 -14.30 -2.84 25.59
N LEU A 186 -13.96 -1.78 26.36
CA LEU A 186 -12.59 -1.68 26.95
C LEU A 186 -12.45 -1.07 28.36
N PHE A 187 -13.53 -0.63 29.02
CA PHE A 187 -13.51 -0.27 30.44
C PHE A 187 -14.36 -1.22 31.26
N LYS A 188 -15.44 -1.79 30.70
CA LYS A 188 -16.08 -2.99 31.26
C LYS A 188 -15.08 -4.15 31.35
N GLN A 189 -14.23 -4.31 30.33
CA GLN A 189 -13.10 -5.23 30.44
C GLN A 189 -12.08 -4.73 31.45
N ASN A 190 -11.81 -5.56 32.46
CA ASN A 190 -10.64 -5.45 33.30
C ASN A 190 -9.39 -6.10 32.64
N GLN A 191 -9.44 -6.46 31.34
CA GLN A 191 -8.51 -7.45 30.74
C GLN A 191 -7.77 -7.20 29.38
N PHE A 192 -7.94 -6.12 28.60
CA PHE A 192 -7.18 -5.93 27.34
C PHE A 192 -5.95 -4.96 27.47
N ILE A 193 -4.64 -5.33 27.32
CA ILE A 193 -3.51 -4.32 27.41
C ILE A 193 -3.30 -3.51 26.12
N LEU A 194 -3.11 -2.18 26.21
CA LEU A 194 -2.45 -1.38 25.15
C LEU A 194 -1.15 -2.02 24.63
N GLY A 195 -0.43 -2.74 25.50
CA GLY A 195 0.78 -3.50 25.18
C GLY A 195 0.61 -4.99 24.87
N LYS A 196 -0.61 -5.55 24.87
CA LYS A 196 -0.94 -6.95 24.54
C LYS A 196 -1.79 -6.92 23.29
N LYS A 197 -1.57 -7.82 22.33
CA LYS A 197 -2.48 -7.90 21.19
C LYS A 197 -3.91 -8.20 21.70
N PRO A 198 -4.94 -7.50 21.23
CA PRO A 198 -6.31 -7.87 21.55
C PRO A 198 -6.66 -9.25 21.02
N GLU A 199 -7.49 -9.96 21.77
CA GLU A 199 -8.21 -11.15 21.33
C GLU A 199 -9.66 -10.72 21.16
N VAL A 200 -10.15 -10.71 19.92
CA VAL A 200 -11.52 -10.31 19.58
C VAL A 200 -12.35 -11.57 19.41
N GLY A 201 -13.10 -11.92 20.45
CA GLY A 201 -14.02 -13.06 20.47
C GLY A 201 -15.48 -12.64 20.33
N VAL A 202 -16.36 -13.63 20.13
CA VAL A 202 -17.82 -13.46 20.02
C VAL A 202 -18.39 -12.60 21.16
N GLU A 203 -18.04 -12.92 22.41
CA GLU A 203 -18.47 -12.18 23.62
C GLU A 203 -18.24 -10.66 23.54
N LEU A 204 -17.15 -10.23 22.90
CA LEU A 204 -16.79 -8.82 22.77
C LEU A 204 -17.56 -8.13 21.63
N GLY A 205 -17.94 -8.89 20.60
CA GLY A 205 -18.94 -8.49 19.62
C GLY A 205 -20.31 -8.30 20.27
N GLU A 206 -20.80 -9.32 21.00
CA GLU A 206 -22.07 -9.31 21.72
C GLU A 206 -22.17 -8.14 22.72
N MET A 207 -21.10 -7.85 23.47
CA MET A 207 -21.06 -6.70 24.39
C MET A 207 -21.17 -5.33 23.69
N ALA A 208 -20.62 -5.20 22.48
CA ALA A 208 -20.72 -3.96 21.70
C ALA A 208 -22.03 -3.87 20.89
N MET A 209 -22.65 -5.01 20.59
CA MET A 209 -23.75 -5.15 19.64
C MET A 209 -24.95 -4.21 19.89
N PRO A 210 -25.51 -4.12 21.11
CA PRO A 210 -26.64 -3.22 21.37
C PRO A 210 -26.26 -1.75 21.19
N HIS A 211 -25.00 -1.42 21.47
CA HIS A 211 -24.51 -0.05 21.43
C HIS A 211 -24.14 0.40 20.01
N VAL A 212 -23.63 -0.50 19.17
CA VAL A 212 -23.37 -0.28 17.73
C VAL A 212 -24.68 -0.21 16.96
N LYS A 213 -25.65 -1.09 17.24
CA LYS A 213 -27.00 -1.03 16.66
C LYS A 213 -27.67 0.32 16.91
N LYS A 214 -27.71 0.75 18.18
CA LYS A 214 -28.23 2.07 18.55
C LYS A 214 -27.47 3.23 17.91
N LEU A 215 -26.16 3.10 17.68
CA LEU A 215 -25.39 4.12 16.97
C LEU A 215 -25.84 4.24 15.50
N LEU A 216 -26.08 3.11 14.81
CA LEU A 216 -26.60 3.10 13.44
C LEU A 216 -28.04 3.62 13.33
N GLU A 217 -28.90 3.29 14.30
CA GLU A 217 -30.26 3.86 14.41
C GLU A 217 -30.19 5.39 14.48
N MET A 218 -29.33 5.93 15.37
CA MET A 218 -29.08 7.37 15.46
C MET A 218 -28.42 7.98 14.21
N VAL A 219 -27.64 7.22 13.44
CA VAL A 219 -27.12 7.66 12.13
C VAL A 219 -28.26 7.86 11.12
N LEU A 220 -29.26 6.98 11.10
CA LEU A 220 -30.44 7.12 10.23
C LEU A 220 -31.38 8.26 10.67
N GLU A 221 -31.47 8.53 11.98
CA GLU A 221 -32.33 9.57 12.55
C GLU A 221 -31.74 10.99 12.48
N GLU A 222 -30.45 11.16 12.83
CA GLU A 222 -29.85 12.49 12.99
C GLU A 222 -29.32 13.10 11.67
N PHE A 223 -29.01 12.27 10.66
CA PHE A 223 -28.29 12.67 9.44
C PHE A 223 -29.14 12.54 8.16
N GLU A 224 -29.02 13.53 7.27
CA GLU A 224 -29.60 13.46 5.93
C GLU A 224 -28.71 12.62 5.00
N LEU A 225 -28.91 11.30 5.04
CA LEU A 225 -28.21 10.34 4.18
C LEU A 225 -28.91 10.18 2.83
N GLU A 226 -28.10 9.97 1.78
CA GLU A 226 -28.55 9.56 0.46
C GLU A 226 -29.29 8.21 0.50
N ALA A 227 -30.19 7.98 -0.45
CA ALA A 227 -30.96 6.73 -0.55
C ALA A 227 -30.03 5.50 -0.58
N LYS A 228 -29.01 5.51 -1.44
CA LYS A 228 -28.00 4.43 -1.57
C LYS A 228 -27.30 4.09 -0.24
N VAL A 229 -27.11 5.06 0.66
CA VAL A 229 -26.49 4.84 1.98
C VAL A 229 -27.52 4.29 2.98
N LYS A 230 -28.77 4.78 2.95
CA LYS A 230 -29.87 4.22 3.76
C LYS A 230 -30.15 2.77 3.41
N ASP A 231 -30.10 2.44 2.12
CA ASP A 231 -30.30 1.08 1.61
C ASP A 231 -29.16 0.11 2.00
N GLN A 232 -27.99 0.62 2.37
CA GLN A 232 -26.87 -0.17 2.90
C GLN A 232 -26.98 -0.39 4.43
N ILE A 233 -27.42 0.62 5.18
CA ILE A 233 -27.53 0.54 6.65
C ILE A 233 -28.78 -0.25 7.08
N THR A 234 -29.89 -0.09 6.37
CA THR A 234 -31.19 -0.67 6.76
C THR A 234 -31.19 -2.21 6.82
N PRO A 235 -30.57 -2.96 5.88
CA PRO A 235 -30.45 -4.41 5.98
C PRO A 235 -29.63 -4.85 7.20
N ILE A 236 -28.53 -4.14 7.49
CA ILE A 236 -27.66 -4.43 8.63
C ILE A 236 -28.49 -4.38 9.92
N LEU A 237 -29.22 -3.27 10.16
CA LEU A 237 -30.07 -3.10 11.36
C LEU A 237 -31.14 -4.19 11.57
N LYS A 238 -31.53 -4.90 10.50
CA LYS A 238 -32.55 -5.97 10.51
C LYS A 238 -31.96 -7.37 10.69
N ASP A 239 -30.66 -7.55 10.48
CA ASP A 239 -29.97 -8.84 10.56
C ASP A 239 -28.99 -8.84 11.74
N GLU A 240 -29.31 -9.62 12.78
CA GLU A 240 -28.47 -9.72 13.97
C GLU A 240 -27.06 -10.23 13.66
N LEU A 241 -26.88 -11.10 12.66
CA LEU A 241 -25.57 -11.61 12.25
C LEU A 241 -24.73 -10.52 11.56
N MET A 242 -25.35 -9.63 10.78
CA MET A 242 -24.66 -8.48 10.19
C MET A 242 -24.28 -7.43 11.25
N ILE A 243 -25.14 -7.23 12.24
CA ILE A 243 -24.89 -6.33 13.38
C ILE A 243 -23.80 -6.89 14.32
N GLU A 244 -23.78 -8.20 14.57
CA GLU A 244 -22.70 -8.90 15.27
C GLU A 244 -21.37 -8.76 14.48
N ALA A 245 -21.39 -9.02 13.17
CA ALA A 245 -20.22 -8.89 12.30
C ALA A 245 -19.66 -7.47 12.28
N LEU A 246 -20.51 -6.45 12.19
CA LEU A 246 -20.10 -5.04 12.27
C LEU A 246 -19.49 -4.72 13.63
N SER A 247 -20.08 -5.23 14.72
CA SER A 247 -19.61 -4.97 16.09
C SER A 247 -18.24 -5.62 16.35
N LEU A 248 -18.04 -6.86 15.89
CA LEU A 248 -16.73 -7.53 15.89
C LEU A 248 -15.69 -6.78 15.04
N SER A 249 -16.09 -6.26 13.88
CA SER A 249 -15.17 -5.51 13.00
C SER A 249 -14.80 -4.14 13.57
N ALA A 250 -15.76 -3.43 14.15
CA ALA A 250 -15.55 -2.15 14.84
C ALA A 250 -14.65 -2.35 16.08
N ALA A 251 -14.87 -3.44 16.83
CA ALA A 251 -13.98 -3.86 17.88
C ALA A 251 -12.56 -4.10 17.36
N GLU A 252 -12.37 -5.02 16.41
CA GLU A 252 -11.05 -5.37 15.86
C GLU A 252 -10.28 -4.14 15.39
N ALA A 253 -10.94 -3.26 14.62
CA ALA A 253 -10.37 -1.97 14.23
C ALA A 253 -9.90 -1.17 15.45
N ILE A 254 -10.80 -0.80 16.38
CA ILE A 254 -10.47 0.03 17.56
C ILE A 254 -9.33 -0.60 18.37
N LEU A 255 -9.37 -1.91 18.61
CA LEU A 255 -8.46 -2.58 19.53
C LEU A 255 -7.06 -2.70 18.90
N VAL A 256 -6.99 -3.09 17.62
CA VAL A 256 -5.74 -3.26 16.88
C VAL A 256 -5.07 -1.90 16.66
N TYR A 257 -5.81 -0.85 16.29
CA TYR A 257 -5.22 0.46 16.06
C TYR A 257 -4.61 1.04 17.35
N ALA A 258 -5.29 0.96 18.48
CA ALA A 258 -4.72 1.45 19.74
C ALA A 258 -3.50 0.64 20.21
N TYR A 259 -3.52 -0.68 20.01
CA TYR A 259 -2.35 -1.55 20.23
C TYR A 259 -1.15 -1.13 19.36
N LYS A 260 -1.32 -1.00 18.03
CA LYS A 260 -0.25 -0.59 17.11
C LYS A 260 0.33 0.79 17.48
N HIS A 261 -0.52 1.78 17.79
CA HIS A 261 -0.08 3.13 18.18
C HIS A 261 0.65 3.14 19.53
N TYR A 262 0.23 2.34 20.51
CA TYR A 262 0.99 2.18 21.77
C TYR A 262 2.36 1.53 21.54
N GLN A 263 2.45 0.50 20.68
CA GLN A 263 3.72 -0.13 20.34
C GLN A 263 4.71 0.88 19.75
N MET A 264 4.29 1.73 18.80
CA MET A 264 5.11 2.81 18.25
C MET A 264 5.64 3.75 19.35
N PHE A 265 4.76 4.21 20.26
CA PHE A 265 5.15 5.08 21.37
C PHE A 265 6.17 4.40 22.31
N ALA A 266 5.90 3.15 22.73
CA ALA A 266 6.77 2.38 23.60
C ALA A 266 8.15 2.11 22.95
N LYS A 267 8.17 1.81 21.64
CA LYS A 267 9.38 1.58 20.85
C LYS A 267 10.27 2.82 20.78
N LYS A 268 9.69 4.02 20.56
CA LYS A 268 10.42 5.30 20.58
C LYS A 268 11.17 5.52 21.90
N TYR A 269 10.49 5.36 23.03
CA TYR A 269 11.10 5.52 24.36
C TYR A 269 12.14 4.43 24.66
N HIS A 270 11.88 3.18 24.24
CA HIS A 270 12.83 2.08 24.40
C HIS A 270 14.13 2.33 23.61
N LYS A 271 14.05 2.64 22.31
CA LYS A 271 15.22 2.94 21.46
C LYS A 271 16.03 4.11 22.03
N GLN A 272 15.38 5.20 22.46
CA GLN A 272 16.05 6.32 23.15
C GLN A 272 16.84 5.86 24.38
N ARG A 273 16.21 5.08 25.27
CA ARG A 273 16.85 4.61 26.51
C ARG A 273 18.02 3.68 26.23
N ALA A 274 17.87 2.75 25.29
CA ALA A 274 18.89 1.79 24.90
C ALA A 274 20.10 2.48 24.28
N LEU A 275 19.89 3.32 23.26
CA LEU A 275 20.93 4.12 22.62
C LEU A 275 21.68 5.00 23.62
N ARG A 276 20.96 5.67 24.53
CA ARG A 276 21.58 6.46 25.60
C ARG A 276 22.50 5.63 26.47
N GLN A 277 22.04 4.47 26.93
CA GLN A 277 22.81 3.63 27.84
C GLN A 277 24.05 3.06 27.14
N TRP A 278 23.88 2.54 25.92
CA TRP A 278 24.97 2.07 25.08
C TRP A 278 26.05 3.14 24.87
N MET A 279 25.67 4.36 24.45
CA MET A 279 26.63 5.46 24.28
C MET A 279 27.38 5.79 25.59
N LYS A 280 26.70 5.75 26.74
CA LYS A 280 27.31 5.99 28.07
C LYS A 280 28.26 4.88 28.50
N ASP A 281 28.10 3.66 28.01
CA ASP A 281 28.97 2.54 28.37
C ASP A 281 30.15 2.40 27.40
N GLU A 282 29.93 2.62 26.10
CA GLU A 282 31.00 2.70 25.11
C GLU A 282 32.03 3.78 25.42
N ILE A 283 31.62 4.96 25.91
CA ILE A 283 32.54 6.08 26.19
C ILE A 283 33.55 5.77 27.32
N LYS A 284 33.33 4.70 28.09
CA LYS A 284 34.23 4.20 29.15
C LYS A 284 35.26 3.17 28.63
N LYS A 285 34.96 2.52 27.50
CA LYS A 285 35.79 1.44 26.91
C LYS A 285 37.11 2.01 26.36
N LYS A 286 38.08 1.13 26.10
CA LYS A 286 39.35 1.49 25.45
C LYS A 286 39.11 1.63 23.94
N ASP A 287 38.56 0.58 23.36
CA ASP A 287 38.34 0.43 21.93
C ASP A 287 36.84 0.67 21.66
N SER A 288 36.45 1.94 21.79
CA SER A 288 35.06 2.39 21.84
C SER A 288 34.42 2.46 20.45
N LYS A 289 33.31 1.73 20.26
CA LYS A 289 32.50 1.76 19.02
C LYS A 289 31.76 3.09 18.83
N LEU A 290 31.59 3.89 19.89
CA LEU A 290 30.90 5.18 19.86
C LEU A 290 31.49 6.14 18.82
N TRP A 291 32.82 6.22 18.72
CA TRP A 291 33.45 7.22 17.85
C TRP A 291 33.25 6.90 16.37
N ALA A 292 33.33 5.63 15.99
CA ALA A 292 33.01 5.17 14.64
C ALA A 292 31.54 5.47 14.31
N TYR A 293 30.60 5.08 15.17
CA TYR A 293 29.17 5.37 15.03
C TYR A 293 28.86 6.88 14.84
N LEU A 294 29.59 7.77 15.51
CA LEU A 294 29.42 9.22 15.35
C LEU A 294 30.03 9.76 14.04
N GLU A 295 31.15 9.20 13.59
CA GLU A 295 31.83 9.54 12.34
C GLU A 295 31.01 9.04 11.14
N GLU A 296 30.67 7.75 11.14
CA GLU A 296 29.77 7.08 10.18
C GLU A 296 28.38 7.75 10.14
N GLY A 297 27.80 8.06 11.30
CA GLY A 297 26.51 8.74 11.41
C GLY A 297 26.51 10.20 10.92
N LEU A 298 27.68 10.78 10.62
CA LEU A 298 27.83 12.08 9.95
C LEU A 298 28.16 11.93 8.46
N ASN A 299 28.94 10.90 8.08
CA ASN A 299 29.55 10.77 6.77
C ASN A 299 28.85 9.74 5.87
N ASP A 300 28.45 8.59 6.40
CA ASP A 300 28.10 7.40 5.62
C ASP A 300 26.64 6.96 5.77
N ARG A 301 25.88 7.59 6.68
CA ARG A 301 24.45 7.32 6.86
C ARG A 301 23.66 7.50 5.56
N ARG A 302 23.05 6.40 5.12
CA ARG A 302 22.18 6.31 3.95
C ARG A 302 20.72 6.57 4.30
N TYR A 303 20.01 7.20 3.37
CA TYR A 303 18.59 7.51 3.43
C TYR A 303 17.87 6.90 2.23
N GLY A 304 16.69 6.35 2.45
CA GLY A 304 15.86 5.69 1.44
C GLY A 304 14.44 6.22 1.52
N VAL A 305 13.96 6.81 0.43
CA VAL A 305 12.58 7.27 0.29
C VAL A 305 11.86 6.37 -0.69
N HIS A 306 10.91 5.59 -0.18
CA HIS A 306 10.09 4.66 -0.91
C HIS A 306 8.69 5.25 -1.10
N ILE A 307 8.31 5.50 -2.33
CA ILE A 307 7.02 6.09 -2.71
C ILE A 307 6.18 5.02 -3.41
N VAL A 308 4.97 4.79 -2.93
CA VAL A 308 3.97 3.95 -3.59
C VAL A 308 2.77 4.84 -3.91
N VAL A 309 2.27 4.78 -5.15
CA VAL A 309 1.12 5.58 -5.59
C VAL A 309 0.12 4.64 -6.25
N ASP A 310 -1.12 4.68 -5.77
CA ASP A 310 -2.21 3.88 -6.32
C ASP A 310 -2.56 4.38 -7.72
N GLY A 311 -2.59 3.48 -8.71
CA GLY A 311 -2.96 3.80 -10.11
C GLY A 311 -1.97 4.64 -10.94
N LEU A 312 -0.73 4.84 -10.49
CA LEU A 312 0.23 5.74 -11.17
C LEU A 312 0.80 5.14 -12.47
N GLN A 313 0.34 5.64 -13.62
CA GLN A 313 0.78 5.19 -14.95
C GLN A 313 2.13 5.76 -15.42
N GLY A 314 3.04 4.88 -15.86
CA GLY A 314 4.37 5.23 -16.34
C GLY A 314 4.38 6.15 -17.57
N HIS A 315 3.71 5.74 -18.65
CA HIS A 315 3.69 6.49 -19.92
C HIS A 315 2.85 7.76 -19.83
N LEU A 316 1.78 7.74 -19.02
CA LEU A 316 1.00 8.94 -18.76
C LEU A 316 1.90 10.01 -18.15
N MET A 317 2.68 9.66 -17.13
CA MET A 317 3.61 10.60 -16.50
C MET A 317 4.76 11.04 -17.43
N GLU A 318 5.35 10.15 -18.24
CA GLU A 318 6.38 10.55 -19.22
C GLU A 318 5.80 11.51 -20.27
N ALA A 319 4.62 11.19 -20.81
CA ALA A 319 3.97 11.97 -21.84
C ALA A 319 3.51 13.35 -21.33
N LEU A 320 2.83 13.42 -20.19
CA LEU A 320 2.41 14.68 -19.57
C LEU A 320 3.60 15.55 -19.14
N SER A 321 4.69 14.94 -18.64
CA SER A 321 5.92 15.67 -18.31
C SER A 321 6.55 16.33 -19.54
N SER A 322 6.56 15.63 -20.68
CA SER A 322 6.98 16.23 -21.96
C SER A 322 6.01 17.30 -22.46
N SER A 323 4.71 17.11 -22.23
CA SER A 323 3.63 17.99 -22.69
C SER A 323 3.67 18.30 -24.20
N ASN A 324 4.26 17.40 -25.00
CA ASN A 324 4.45 17.57 -26.44
C ASN A 324 3.19 17.12 -27.20
N PRO A 325 2.56 17.98 -28.04
CA PRO A 325 1.33 17.65 -28.77
C PRO A 325 1.50 16.51 -29.80
N THR A 326 2.72 16.23 -30.23
CA THR A 326 3.03 15.13 -31.17
C THR A 326 3.21 13.77 -30.50
N ASN A 327 3.24 13.72 -29.16
CA ASN A 327 3.47 12.50 -28.38
C ASN A 327 2.44 11.41 -28.76
N LYS A 328 2.95 10.21 -29.13
CA LYS A 328 2.12 9.12 -29.64
C LYS A 328 1.09 8.62 -28.62
N PHE A 329 1.47 8.48 -27.35
CA PHE A 329 0.60 7.98 -26.27
C PHE A 329 -0.64 8.88 -26.11
N LEU A 330 -0.45 10.19 -25.95
CA LEU A 330 -1.56 11.15 -25.80
C LEU A 330 -2.45 11.20 -27.05
N ARG A 331 -1.86 11.12 -28.25
CA ARG A 331 -2.61 11.11 -29.51
C ARG A 331 -3.45 9.85 -29.69
N THR A 332 -2.93 8.68 -29.33
CA THR A 332 -3.68 7.42 -29.37
C THR A 332 -4.87 7.46 -28.42
N ILE A 333 -4.67 7.85 -27.15
CA ILE A 333 -5.77 7.97 -26.16
C ILE A 333 -6.83 8.96 -26.64
N HIS A 334 -6.44 10.15 -27.12
CA HIS A 334 -7.37 11.13 -27.66
C HIS A 334 -8.17 10.59 -28.88
N GLN A 335 -7.56 9.73 -29.71
CA GLN A 335 -8.27 9.05 -30.79
C GLN A 335 -9.24 7.98 -30.27
N GLU A 336 -8.84 7.18 -29.27
CA GLU A 336 -9.68 6.15 -28.65
C GLU A 336 -10.92 6.77 -27.97
N HIS A 337 -10.76 7.85 -27.21
CA HIS A 337 -11.89 8.61 -26.66
C HIS A 337 -12.81 9.21 -27.73
N LYS A 338 -12.25 9.76 -28.81
CA LYS A 338 -13.07 10.31 -29.91
C LYS A 338 -13.88 9.22 -30.61
N ASN A 339 -13.31 8.03 -30.73
CA ASN A 339 -13.87 6.89 -31.45
C ASN A 339 -14.46 5.82 -30.51
N TYR A 340 -14.86 6.19 -29.28
CA TYR A 340 -15.25 5.23 -28.23
C TYR A 340 -16.36 4.23 -28.65
N LYS A 341 -17.18 4.61 -29.65
CA LYS A 341 -18.24 3.76 -30.22
C LYS A 341 -17.71 2.51 -30.94
N ASP A 342 -16.45 2.52 -31.36
CA ASP A 342 -15.77 1.39 -32.00
C ASP A 342 -15.56 0.22 -31.02
N PHE A 343 -15.59 0.48 -29.70
CA PHE A 343 -15.54 -0.53 -28.64
C PHE A 343 -16.90 -1.15 -28.31
N LYS A 344 -17.99 -0.82 -29.01
CA LYS A 344 -19.32 -1.37 -28.69
C LYS A 344 -19.36 -2.89 -28.96
N PRO A 345 -19.73 -3.72 -27.96
CA PRO A 345 -19.94 -5.15 -28.16
C PRO A 345 -20.98 -5.48 -29.24
N LYS A 346 -20.75 -6.59 -29.93
CA LYS A 346 -21.71 -7.19 -30.85
C LYS A 346 -22.39 -8.37 -30.18
N ASP A 347 -23.70 -8.48 -30.34
CA ASP A 347 -24.52 -9.64 -29.95
C ASP A 347 -24.44 -10.10 -28.48
N VAL A 348 -23.87 -9.27 -27.60
CA VAL A 348 -23.73 -9.50 -26.16
C VAL A 348 -24.41 -8.37 -25.38
N PRO A 349 -25.22 -8.68 -24.34
CA PRO A 349 -25.84 -7.66 -23.49
C PRO A 349 -24.81 -6.67 -22.93
N SER A 350 -24.97 -5.41 -23.30
CA SER A 350 -24.09 -4.32 -22.87
C SER A 350 -24.84 -3.00 -22.74
N LYS A 351 -24.36 -2.15 -21.82
CA LYS A 351 -24.88 -0.79 -21.57
C LYS A 351 -23.74 0.22 -21.64
N THR A 352 -24.03 1.48 -21.97
CA THR A 352 -23.09 2.57 -21.75
C THR A 352 -23.04 2.94 -20.27
N LEU A 353 -21.95 3.55 -19.83
CA LEU A 353 -21.90 4.25 -18.54
C LEU A 353 -22.82 5.47 -18.53
N ASP A 354 -23.35 5.80 -17.36
CA ASP A 354 -24.08 7.05 -17.12
C ASP A 354 -23.14 8.26 -17.03
N ILE A 355 -21.89 8.04 -16.59
CA ILE A 355 -20.85 9.08 -16.47
C ILE A 355 -20.06 9.21 -17.77
N VAL A 356 -20.00 10.42 -18.32
CA VAL A 356 -19.17 10.75 -19.48
C VAL A 356 -17.82 11.31 -19.01
N GLN A 357 -16.73 10.66 -19.41
CA GLN A 357 -15.36 11.07 -19.07
C GLN A 357 -15.02 12.45 -19.66
N GLN A 358 -14.68 13.42 -18.82
CA GLN A 358 -14.38 14.79 -19.24
C GLN A 358 -12.90 14.95 -19.57
N VAL A 359 -12.57 15.24 -20.82
CA VAL A 359 -11.20 15.22 -21.36
C VAL A 359 -10.83 16.54 -22.07
N ASP A 360 -11.29 17.68 -21.54
CA ASP A 360 -11.10 19.00 -22.16
C ASP A 360 -9.62 19.43 -22.17
N PHE A 361 -8.87 19.10 -21.12
CA PHE A 361 -7.43 19.36 -21.04
C PHE A 361 -6.64 18.45 -21.98
N LEU A 362 -6.99 17.17 -22.10
CA LEU A 362 -6.39 16.26 -23.09
C LEU A 362 -6.60 16.79 -24.52
N ASN A 363 -7.84 17.17 -24.83
CA ASN A 363 -8.21 17.84 -26.08
C ASN A 363 -7.35 19.09 -26.33
N HIS A 364 -7.12 19.91 -25.31
CA HIS A 364 -6.33 21.13 -25.39
C HIS A 364 -4.84 20.86 -25.64
N ILE A 365 -4.20 19.94 -24.91
CA ILE A 365 -2.76 19.65 -25.07
C ILE A 365 -2.45 18.95 -26.41
N VAL A 366 -3.34 18.08 -26.91
CA VAL A 366 -3.14 17.38 -28.20
C VAL A 366 -3.38 18.30 -29.41
N LYS A 367 -4.27 19.29 -29.31
CA LYS A 367 -4.58 20.23 -30.42
C LYS A 367 -3.61 21.42 -30.52
N LYS A 368 -2.70 21.60 -29.57
CA LYS A 368 -1.70 22.67 -29.61
C LYS A 368 -0.65 22.46 -30.71
N LYS A 369 -0.10 23.57 -31.22
CA LYS A 369 1.04 23.58 -32.15
C LYS A 369 2.41 23.49 -31.45
N LEU A 370 2.47 23.77 -30.15
CA LEU A 370 3.68 23.86 -29.33
C LEU A 370 3.45 23.19 -27.97
N ASP A 371 4.51 22.70 -27.34
CA ASP A 371 4.44 22.04 -26.03
C ASP A 371 3.80 22.91 -24.94
N TYR A 372 3.08 22.29 -24.01
CA TYR A 372 2.51 23.00 -22.85
C TYR A 372 3.56 23.24 -21.74
N LYS A 373 4.32 24.33 -21.89
CA LYS A 373 5.46 24.69 -21.02
C LYS A 373 5.10 25.48 -19.76
N GLU A 374 3.95 25.23 -19.15
CA GLU A 374 3.62 25.87 -17.88
C GLU A 374 4.55 25.38 -16.76
N SER A 375 5.10 26.32 -16.01
CA SER A 375 6.05 26.15 -14.90
C SER A 375 5.41 25.55 -13.65
N LYS A 376 4.11 25.74 -13.46
CA LYS A 376 3.33 25.28 -12.30
C LYS A 376 2.59 23.96 -12.53
N TYR A 377 2.78 23.35 -13.68
CA TYR A 377 2.22 22.06 -14.05
C TYR A 377 3.33 21.01 -14.12
N LEU A 378 3.25 20.00 -13.25
CA LEU A 378 4.20 18.90 -13.09
C LEU A 378 5.69 19.29 -12.95
N PRO A 379 6.07 20.35 -12.19
CA PRO A 379 7.48 20.76 -12.07
C PRO A 379 8.40 19.69 -11.45
N PHE A 380 7.95 18.91 -10.47
CA PHE A 380 8.76 17.83 -9.89
C PHE A 380 9.00 16.71 -10.92
N PHE A 381 7.95 16.23 -11.60
CA PHE A 381 8.05 15.18 -12.61
C PHE A 381 8.83 15.64 -13.87
N LYS A 382 8.64 16.88 -14.32
CA LYS A 382 9.46 17.49 -15.40
C LYS A 382 10.96 17.47 -15.05
N ASN A 383 11.31 17.88 -13.83
CA ASN A 383 12.69 17.79 -13.34
C ASN A 383 13.17 16.33 -13.25
N LEU A 384 12.34 15.43 -12.72
CA LEU A 384 12.65 14.00 -12.57
C LEU A 384 12.96 13.34 -13.93
N TYR A 385 12.07 13.48 -14.92
CA TYR A 385 12.32 12.97 -16.27
C TYR A 385 13.52 13.64 -16.93
N SER A 386 13.74 14.96 -16.76
CA SER A 386 14.90 15.64 -17.36
C SER A 386 16.26 15.13 -16.86
N LYS A 387 16.35 14.68 -15.60
CA LYS A 387 17.60 14.25 -14.96
C LYS A 387 17.76 12.73 -14.88
N SER A 388 16.67 12.00 -14.72
CA SER A 388 16.68 10.60 -14.29
C SER A 388 15.96 9.66 -15.27
N ASN A 389 15.65 10.07 -16.52
CA ASN A 389 14.90 9.22 -17.46
C ASN A 389 15.52 7.81 -17.62
N LYS A 390 16.85 7.69 -17.57
CA LYS A 390 17.55 6.40 -17.69
C LYS A 390 17.18 5.41 -16.57
N THR A 391 16.93 5.90 -15.35
CA THR A 391 16.62 5.07 -14.17
C THR A 391 15.13 5.01 -13.84
N ILE A 392 14.29 5.42 -14.78
CA ILE A 392 12.84 5.12 -14.82
C ILE A 392 12.67 4.02 -15.88
N ALA A 393 11.92 2.96 -15.57
CA ALA A 393 11.64 1.88 -16.52
C ALA A 393 10.88 2.40 -17.75
N LYS A 394 11.20 1.88 -18.93
CA LYS A 394 10.39 2.09 -20.14
C LYS A 394 9.07 1.29 -20.09
N SER A 395 9.04 0.19 -19.34
CA SER A 395 7.83 -0.53 -18.93
C SER A 395 7.94 -0.86 -17.44
N GLY A 396 7.39 -0.03 -16.56
CA GLY A 396 7.08 -0.52 -15.23
C GLY A 396 5.90 -1.49 -15.32
N LEU A 397 5.92 -2.56 -14.53
CA LEU A 397 4.94 -3.65 -14.62
C LEU A 397 4.27 -3.96 -13.30
N SER A 398 2.99 -4.33 -13.41
CA SER A 398 2.16 -4.86 -12.33
C SER A 398 1.86 -6.34 -12.53
N THR A 399 1.75 -7.06 -11.43
CA THR A 399 1.47 -8.50 -11.45
C THR A 399 0.00 -8.79 -11.76
N THR A 400 -0.31 -9.97 -12.32
CA THR A 400 -1.68 -10.38 -12.69
C THR A 400 -2.42 -11.01 -11.50
N PRO A 401 -3.67 -10.61 -11.17
CA PRO A 401 -4.41 -9.47 -11.72
C PRO A 401 -3.87 -8.13 -11.21
N THR A 402 -3.98 -7.09 -12.02
CA THR A 402 -3.42 -5.74 -11.78
C THR A 402 -4.27 -4.92 -10.80
N ILE A 403 -4.33 -5.39 -9.55
CA ILE A 403 -5.19 -4.86 -8.49
C ILE A 403 -4.39 -4.35 -7.30
N SER A 404 -4.89 -3.34 -6.62
CA SER A 404 -4.27 -2.75 -5.44
C SER A 404 -4.21 -3.70 -4.24
N ALA A 405 -5.24 -4.52 -3.98
CA ALA A 405 -5.19 -5.53 -2.91
C ALA A 405 -4.02 -6.54 -3.03
N ARG A 406 -3.59 -6.85 -4.26
CA ARG A 406 -2.43 -7.72 -4.55
C ARG A 406 -1.14 -6.91 -4.71
N ASN A 407 -1.17 -5.83 -5.49
CA ASN A 407 0.03 -5.12 -5.93
C ASN A 407 0.53 -4.09 -4.92
N LEU A 408 -0.31 -3.51 -4.06
CA LEU A 408 0.16 -2.68 -2.95
C LEU A 408 1.06 -3.46 -1.97
N PRO A 409 0.67 -4.65 -1.44
CA PRO A 409 1.58 -5.43 -0.59
C PRO A 409 2.90 -5.79 -1.28
N ILE A 410 2.86 -6.14 -2.58
CA ILE A 410 4.04 -6.39 -3.41
C ILE A 410 4.92 -5.13 -3.50
N ALA A 411 4.33 -3.99 -3.88
CA ALA A 411 5.01 -2.70 -4.00
C ALA A 411 5.64 -2.26 -2.67
N PHE A 412 4.96 -2.42 -1.54
CA PHE A 412 5.49 -2.04 -0.23
C PHE A 412 6.64 -2.95 0.26
N THR A 413 6.64 -4.24 -0.10
CA THR A 413 7.47 -5.24 0.60
C THR A 413 8.35 -6.14 -0.26
N GLY A 414 8.16 -6.19 -1.58
CA GLY A 414 8.91 -7.07 -2.49
C GLY A 414 8.66 -8.56 -2.26
N ALA A 415 7.60 -8.89 -1.51
CA ALA A 415 7.20 -10.26 -1.24
C ALA A 415 6.33 -10.82 -2.37
N PRO A 416 6.51 -12.10 -2.75
CA PRO A 416 5.65 -12.77 -3.71
C PRO A 416 4.26 -13.04 -3.09
N VAL A 417 3.33 -13.49 -3.92
CA VAL A 417 1.97 -13.90 -3.48
C VAL A 417 1.97 -15.29 -2.84
N THR A 418 2.89 -16.16 -3.25
CA THR A 418 2.97 -17.58 -2.84
C THR A 418 4.36 -17.92 -2.25
N GLY A 419 4.42 -19.02 -1.48
CA GLY A 419 5.64 -19.50 -0.82
C GLY A 419 5.84 -18.94 0.59
N GLU A 420 6.98 -19.28 1.22
CA GLU A 420 7.33 -18.79 2.55
C GLU A 420 7.51 -17.26 2.57
N HIS A 421 7.03 -16.59 3.63
CA HIS A 421 7.05 -15.14 3.81
C HIS A 421 6.29 -14.34 2.73
N SER A 422 5.40 -14.99 1.98
CA SER A 422 4.56 -14.37 0.96
C SER A 422 3.45 -13.48 1.55
N THR A 423 2.79 -12.71 0.68
CA THR A 423 1.63 -11.88 1.07
C THR A 423 0.37 -12.73 1.30
N GLY A 424 0.23 -13.85 0.57
CA GLY A 424 -0.96 -14.70 0.58
C GLY A 424 -2.18 -14.09 -0.13
N ILE A 425 -2.06 -12.92 -0.77
CA ILE A 425 -3.18 -12.22 -1.42
C ILE A 425 -3.10 -12.40 -2.94
N THR A 426 -3.90 -13.33 -3.47
CA THR A 426 -3.93 -13.69 -4.90
C THR A 426 -4.75 -12.76 -5.76
N ASN A 427 -5.92 -12.34 -5.26
CA ASN A 427 -6.92 -11.56 -5.95
C ASN A 427 -7.75 -10.78 -4.91
N PHE A 428 -8.60 -9.86 -5.35
CA PHE A 428 -9.45 -9.01 -4.50
C PHE A 428 -10.61 -9.79 -3.86
N ASN A 429 -10.92 -10.93 -4.44
CA ASN A 429 -11.80 -11.95 -3.91
C ASN A 429 -11.18 -13.33 -4.22
N PHE A 430 -11.33 -14.30 -3.32
CA PHE A 430 -10.92 -15.68 -3.56
C PHE A 430 -11.63 -16.64 -2.60
N LEU A 431 -11.77 -17.90 -3.00
CA LEU A 431 -12.24 -18.98 -2.11
C LEU A 431 -11.06 -19.70 -1.47
N ASP A 432 -10.97 -19.67 -0.14
CA ASP A 432 -10.19 -20.66 0.60
C ASP A 432 -11.05 -21.93 0.73
N ARG A 433 -10.65 -23.01 0.03
CA ARG A 433 -11.34 -24.30 0.02
C ARG A 433 -11.02 -25.16 1.24
N GLU A 434 -9.92 -24.88 1.93
CA GLU A 434 -9.53 -25.56 3.18
C GLU A 434 -10.38 -25.05 4.35
N GLU A 435 -10.55 -23.73 4.43
CA GLU A 435 -11.41 -23.04 5.41
C GLU A 435 -12.88 -22.96 4.97
N ASN A 436 -13.19 -23.32 3.71
CA ASN A 436 -14.52 -23.23 3.10
C ASN A 436 -15.11 -21.80 3.18
N ARG A 437 -14.26 -20.80 2.96
CA ARG A 437 -14.55 -19.37 3.17
C ARG A 437 -14.17 -18.55 1.95
N ALA A 438 -15.11 -17.78 1.41
CA ALA A 438 -14.79 -16.78 0.40
C ALA A 438 -14.39 -15.43 1.02
N TYR A 439 -13.25 -14.88 0.61
CA TYR A 439 -12.77 -13.55 0.96
C TYR A 439 -13.23 -12.50 -0.08
N TYR A 440 -13.50 -11.26 0.34
CA TYR A 440 -13.77 -10.13 -0.56
C TYR A 440 -13.40 -8.80 0.10
N PHE A 441 -12.32 -8.16 -0.35
CA PHE A 441 -11.68 -7.09 0.40
C PHE A 441 -12.36 -5.70 0.30
N TRP A 442 -13.41 -5.53 -0.50
CA TRP A 442 -14.30 -4.36 -0.39
C TRP A 442 -15.33 -4.58 0.72
N GLY A 443 -14.87 -4.43 1.96
CA GLY A 443 -15.63 -4.83 3.14
C GLY A 443 -14.78 -4.99 4.39
N ASN A 444 -15.36 -5.57 5.43
CA ASN A 444 -14.63 -5.83 6.68
C ASN A 444 -13.56 -6.92 6.56
N ASP A 445 -13.57 -7.75 5.51
CA ASP A 445 -12.47 -8.66 5.17
C ASP A 445 -11.13 -7.93 4.94
N ALA A 446 -11.14 -6.62 4.63
CA ALA A 446 -9.92 -5.80 4.58
C ALA A 446 -9.14 -5.79 5.90
N LEU A 447 -9.81 -5.96 7.05
CA LEU A 447 -9.15 -6.09 8.35
C LEU A 447 -8.34 -7.39 8.47
N GLN A 448 -8.57 -8.38 7.61
CA GLN A 448 -7.91 -9.67 7.63
C GLN A 448 -6.58 -9.72 6.86
N PHE A 449 -6.20 -8.66 6.12
CA PHE A 449 -4.92 -8.60 5.41
C PHE A 449 -3.72 -8.91 6.32
N ASP A 450 -3.64 -8.29 7.49
CA ASP A 450 -2.59 -8.53 8.49
C ASP A 450 -2.57 -9.99 8.97
N ASN A 451 -3.75 -10.61 9.15
CA ASN A 451 -3.87 -11.97 9.65
C ASN A 451 -3.44 -12.99 8.56
N ILE A 452 -3.80 -12.75 7.28
CA ILE A 452 -3.38 -13.58 6.14
C ILE A 452 -1.86 -13.45 5.90
N ALA A 453 -1.34 -12.22 5.84
CA ALA A 453 0.10 -11.99 5.67
C ALA A 453 0.91 -12.62 6.82
N LYS A 454 0.44 -12.49 8.07
CA LYS A 454 1.07 -13.12 9.24
C LYS A 454 0.99 -14.65 9.21
N LYS A 455 -0.09 -15.26 8.71
CA LYS A 455 -0.22 -16.74 8.53
C LYS A 455 0.90 -17.28 7.62
N ASN A 456 1.29 -16.50 6.61
CA ASN A 456 2.39 -16.81 5.69
C ASN A 456 3.78 -16.37 6.20
N GLY A 457 3.87 -15.76 7.38
CA GLY A 457 5.13 -15.27 7.95
C GLY A 457 5.71 -14.05 7.23
N HIS A 458 4.87 -13.26 6.55
CA HIS A 458 5.26 -12.08 5.75
C HIS A 458 6.22 -11.12 6.47
N LEU A 459 7.13 -10.52 5.70
CA LEU A 459 8.13 -9.58 6.19
C LEU A 459 8.07 -8.25 5.43
N THR A 460 7.90 -7.17 6.18
CA THR A 460 8.02 -5.80 5.65
C THR A 460 9.49 -5.36 5.60
N ASN A 461 9.81 -4.33 4.81
CA ASN A 461 11.15 -3.73 4.85
C ASN A 461 11.51 -3.13 6.22
N PHE A 462 10.54 -2.73 7.04
CA PHE A 462 10.80 -2.28 8.40
C PHE A 462 11.21 -3.45 9.32
N MET A 463 10.60 -4.63 9.16
CA MET A 463 11.01 -5.85 9.87
C MET A 463 12.38 -6.36 9.41
N ARG A 464 12.73 -6.19 8.12
CA ARG A 464 14.06 -6.53 7.59
C ARG A 464 15.15 -5.54 8.00
N LEU A 465 14.80 -4.29 8.34
CA LEU A 465 15.72 -3.21 8.72
C LEU A 465 15.32 -2.54 10.05
N PRO A 466 15.14 -3.30 11.16
CA PRO A 466 14.48 -2.81 12.37
C PRO A 466 15.32 -1.80 13.16
N HIS A 467 16.62 -1.73 12.86
CA HIS A 467 17.57 -0.80 13.42
C HIS A 467 17.42 0.63 12.87
N LEU A 468 16.88 0.79 11.66
CA LEU A 468 16.70 2.10 11.05
C LEU A 468 15.62 2.94 11.74
N ALA A 469 15.85 4.25 11.79
CA ALA A 469 14.80 5.22 12.07
C ALA A 469 13.84 5.24 10.88
N SER A 470 12.60 4.83 11.11
CA SER A 470 11.61 4.62 10.05
C SER A 470 10.32 5.43 10.25
N LEU A 471 9.75 5.87 9.13
CA LEU A 471 8.47 6.57 9.08
C LEU A 471 7.62 5.99 7.96
N ASN A 472 6.38 5.63 8.25
CA ASN A 472 5.37 5.29 7.26
C ASN A 472 4.30 6.40 7.18
N CYS A 473 4.24 7.09 6.06
CA CYS A 473 3.19 8.05 5.75
C CYS A 473 2.05 7.35 5.02
N ALA A 474 1.13 6.78 5.83
CA ALA A 474 -0.12 6.16 5.43
C ALA A 474 -0.04 4.95 4.48
N GLY A 475 1.12 4.32 4.30
CA GLY A 475 1.20 3.03 3.60
C GLY A 475 0.59 1.89 4.41
N SER A 476 0.05 0.89 3.72
CA SER A 476 -0.34 -0.39 4.31
C SER A 476 0.90 -1.26 4.61
N TYR A 477 0.75 -2.38 5.34
CA TYR A 477 1.85 -3.31 5.65
C TYR A 477 3.04 -2.63 6.36
N PHE A 478 2.73 -1.90 7.44
CA PHE A 478 3.68 -1.06 8.18
C PHE A 478 4.24 -1.71 9.46
N GLU A 479 4.03 -3.01 9.63
CA GLU A 479 4.55 -3.84 10.72
C GLU A 479 6.06 -3.60 10.88
N GLY A 480 6.49 -3.32 12.09
CA GLY A 480 7.90 -3.05 12.38
C GLY A 480 8.37 -1.61 12.16
N ALA A 481 7.56 -0.69 11.62
CA ALA A 481 7.91 0.73 11.55
C ALA A 481 8.17 1.34 12.96
N ASP A 482 9.01 2.37 13.06
CA ASP A 482 9.16 3.15 14.31
C ASP A 482 8.01 4.15 14.50
N TRP A 483 7.45 4.65 13.40
CA TRP A 483 6.38 5.63 13.38
C TRP A 483 5.51 5.42 12.14
N SER A 484 4.19 5.51 12.29
CA SER A 484 3.23 5.38 11.19
C SER A 484 2.10 6.38 11.36
N PHE A 485 1.64 6.95 10.25
CA PHE A 485 0.29 7.49 10.15
C PHE A 485 -0.64 6.38 9.72
N ASP A 486 -1.86 6.38 10.25
CA ASP A 486 -2.82 5.32 10.00
C ASP A 486 -3.47 5.47 8.60
N PRO A 487 -3.45 4.42 7.75
CA PRO A 487 -4.01 4.49 6.41
C PRO A 487 -5.53 4.72 6.41
N MET A 488 -6.26 4.10 7.34
CA MET A 488 -7.72 4.18 7.39
C MET A 488 -8.19 5.54 7.92
N ILE A 489 -7.53 6.10 8.94
CA ILE A 489 -7.78 7.48 9.38
C ILE A 489 -7.44 8.46 8.26
N ASN A 490 -6.35 8.23 7.52
CA ASN A 490 -5.98 9.09 6.40
C ASN A 490 -7.04 9.08 5.29
N LEU A 491 -7.49 7.91 4.84
CA LEU A 491 -8.56 7.80 3.84
C LEU A 491 -9.83 8.50 4.32
N VAL A 492 -10.36 8.13 5.50
CA VAL A 492 -11.62 8.68 6.04
C VAL A 492 -11.55 10.20 6.27
N ALA A 493 -10.41 10.74 6.67
CA ALA A 493 -10.24 12.19 6.80
C ALA A 493 -10.00 12.88 5.45
N GLY A 494 -9.34 12.19 4.52
CA GLY A 494 -9.04 12.63 3.17
C GLY A 494 -10.27 12.87 2.31
N GLU A 495 -11.31 12.04 2.46
CA GLU A 495 -12.64 12.27 1.84
C GLU A 495 -13.20 13.67 2.18
N PHE A 496 -12.89 14.21 3.35
CA PHE A 496 -13.31 15.56 3.76
C PHE A 496 -12.25 16.65 3.52
N GLN A 497 -10.98 16.27 3.37
CA GLN A 497 -9.83 17.15 3.17
C GLN A 497 -8.69 16.34 2.52
N ARG A 498 -8.64 16.25 1.19
CA ARG A 498 -7.70 15.38 0.44
C ARG A 498 -6.22 15.49 0.86
N ASP A 499 -5.79 16.71 1.17
CA ASP A 499 -4.42 17.00 1.60
C ASP A 499 -4.11 16.55 3.06
N PHE A 500 -5.05 15.98 3.81
CA PHE A 500 -4.91 15.70 5.24
C PHE A 500 -3.67 14.88 5.59
N GLY A 501 -3.50 13.68 5.01
CA GLY A 501 -2.33 12.83 5.29
C GLY A 501 -1.02 13.43 4.80
N ASP A 502 -1.06 14.14 3.67
CA ASP A 502 0.11 14.80 3.09
C ASP A 502 0.61 15.92 4.02
N ILE A 503 -0.31 16.75 4.54
CA ILE A 503 -0.01 17.78 5.55
C ILE A 503 0.59 17.16 6.81
N LEU A 504 0.00 16.08 7.35
CA LEU A 504 0.50 15.41 8.55
C LEU A 504 1.90 14.83 8.35
N CYS A 505 2.13 14.13 7.23
CA CYS A 505 3.42 13.57 6.86
C CYS A 505 4.49 14.67 6.73
N ILE A 506 4.18 15.73 5.98
CA ILE A 506 5.09 16.84 5.72
C ILE A 506 5.46 17.58 7.00
N LYS A 507 4.50 17.91 7.86
CA LYS A 507 4.74 18.55 9.16
C LYS A 507 5.72 17.75 10.03
N GLU A 508 5.54 16.44 10.09
CA GLU A 508 6.42 15.55 10.85
C GLU A 508 7.81 15.47 10.21
N LEU A 509 7.91 15.46 8.88
CA LEU A 509 9.18 15.51 8.14
C LEU A 509 9.92 16.85 8.32
N GLU A 510 9.24 17.99 8.28
CA GLU A 510 9.80 19.33 8.53
C GLU A 510 10.37 19.42 9.96
N ARG A 511 9.60 18.96 10.95
CA ARG A 511 10.01 18.86 12.37
C ARG A 511 11.26 17.98 12.53
N ARG A 512 11.28 16.81 11.90
CA ARG A 512 12.39 15.86 11.89
C ARG A 512 13.63 16.39 11.16
N ALA A 513 13.48 17.17 10.09
CA ALA A 513 14.58 17.82 9.37
C ALA A 513 15.29 18.88 10.24
N ILE A 514 14.53 19.65 11.03
CA ILE A 514 15.10 20.57 12.03
C ILE A 514 15.91 19.78 13.08
N ASN A 515 15.37 18.65 13.56
CA ASN A 515 16.06 17.79 14.52
C ASN A 515 17.31 17.12 13.93
N GLN A 516 17.30 16.70 12.67
CA GLN A 516 18.47 16.17 11.94
C GLN A 516 19.65 17.16 12.00
N LYS A 517 19.41 18.44 11.71
CA LYS A 517 20.45 19.49 11.82
C LYS A 517 21.01 19.61 13.23
N LYS A 518 20.14 19.63 14.25
CA LYS A 518 20.54 19.67 15.67
C LYS A 518 21.39 18.47 16.07
N VAL A 519 20.97 17.26 15.67
CA VAL A 519 21.70 15.99 15.91
C VAL A 519 23.09 16.04 15.28
N MET A 520 23.23 16.47 14.02
CA MET A 520 24.53 16.58 13.36
C MET A 520 25.48 17.54 14.09
N VAL A 521 24.99 18.68 14.60
CA VAL A 521 25.78 19.60 15.43
C VAL A 521 26.20 18.95 16.75
N LEU A 522 25.29 18.23 17.42
CA LEU A 522 25.59 17.52 18.67
C LEU A 522 26.60 16.38 18.48
N LYS A 523 26.51 15.60 17.40
CA LYS A 523 27.48 14.55 17.05
C LYS A 523 28.87 15.13 16.81
N LYS A 524 28.98 16.20 15.99
CA LYS A 524 30.23 16.95 15.80
C LYS A 524 30.79 17.47 17.12
N ARG A 525 29.95 18.04 17.98
CA ARG A 525 30.34 18.51 19.32
C ARG A 525 30.87 17.38 20.21
N LEU A 526 30.20 16.22 20.24
CA LEU A 526 30.62 15.06 21.03
C LEU A 526 31.98 14.52 20.57
N LEU A 527 32.23 14.46 19.26
CA LEU A 527 33.53 14.05 18.70
C LEU A 527 34.71 14.92 19.21
N THR A 528 34.49 16.21 19.49
CA THR A 528 35.55 17.07 20.08
C THR A 528 36.02 16.61 21.48
N TYR A 529 35.25 15.76 22.16
CA TYR A 529 35.62 15.18 23.46
C TYR A 529 36.43 13.89 23.34
N LYS A 530 36.53 13.25 22.16
CA LYS A 530 37.22 11.96 21.91
C LYS A 530 38.61 11.91 22.58
N LYS A 531 39.53 12.78 22.15
CA LYS A 531 40.90 12.87 22.72
C LYS A 531 40.93 13.20 24.22
N LYS A 532 40.01 14.05 24.70
CA LYS A 532 39.93 14.45 26.13
C LYS A 532 39.53 13.29 27.02
N ILE A 533 38.54 12.51 26.59
CA ILE A 533 38.02 11.36 27.34
C ILE A 533 38.97 10.17 27.25
N GLU A 534 39.57 9.91 26.10
CA GLU A 534 40.63 8.90 25.97
C GLU A 534 41.80 9.18 26.94
N HIS A 535 42.27 10.44 27.01
CA HIS A 535 43.32 10.83 27.95
C HIS A 535 42.87 10.64 29.40
N TYR A 536 41.66 11.11 29.74
CA TYR A 536 41.07 10.95 31.08
C TYR A 536 40.94 9.47 31.49
N ASN A 537 40.44 8.61 30.60
CA ASN A 537 40.30 7.18 30.83
C ASN A 537 41.67 6.49 31.01
N ARG A 538 42.69 6.88 30.25
CA ARG A 538 44.08 6.41 30.46
C ARG A 538 44.64 6.84 31.82
N PHE A 539 44.43 8.11 32.21
CA PHE A 539 44.86 8.62 33.52
C PHE A 539 44.15 7.88 34.67
N ARG A 540 42.83 7.73 34.60
CA ARG A 540 42.01 7.07 35.62
C ARG A 540 42.44 5.63 35.85
N ARG A 541 42.67 4.85 34.77
CA ARG A 541 43.16 3.47 34.86
C ARG A 541 44.55 3.37 35.50
N ARG A 542 45.46 4.32 35.21
CA ARG A 542 46.82 4.36 35.79
C ARG A 542 46.85 4.78 37.27
N ASN A 543 45.89 5.58 37.72
CA ASN A 543 45.88 6.18 39.06
C ASN A 543 44.79 5.64 40.00
N MET A 544 43.96 4.69 39.57
CA MET A 544 42.93 4.03 40.41
C MET A 544 43.52 3.48 41.73
N ASN A 545 44.72 2.90 41.69
CA ASN A 545 45.39 2.32 42.86
C ASN A 545 46.21 3.35 43.67
N ARG A 546 46.12 4.65 43.34
CA ARG A 546 46.98 5.72 43.91
C ARG A 546 46.22 6.87 44.56
N GLY A 547 44.90 6.74 44.74
CA GLY A 547 44.05 7.72 45.45
C GLY A 547 43.92 9.12 44.84
N LYS A 548 44.55 9.39 43.69
CA LYS A 548 44.57 10.72 43.04
C LYS A 548 43.51 10.86 41.96
N TYR A 549 42.40 11.50 42.30
CA TYR A 549 41.35 11.86 41.35
C TYR A 549 41.69 13.16 40.57
N PRO A 550 41.47 13.21 39.24
CA PRO A 550 41.73 14.39 38.42
C PRO A 550 40.67 15.49 38.63
N ARG A 551 41.08 16.77 38.52
CA ARG A 551 40.29 17.94 38.97
C ARG A 551 39.01 18.29 38.19
N LYS A 552 38.79 17.77 36.97
CA LYS A 552 37.51 17.89 36.23
C LYS A 552 37.28 16.66 35.33
N ASP A 553 36.09 16.07 35.38
CA ASP A 553 35.73 14.90 34.55
C ASP A 553 35.02 15.36 33.24
N PRO A 554 35.63 15.15 32.05
CA PRO A 554 35.02 15.51 30.78
C PRO A 554 33.82 14.62 30.40
N THR A 555 33.63 13.46 31.04
CA THR A 555 32.52 12.56 30.72
C THR A 555 31.16 13.11 31.13
N LEU A 556 31.08 13.96 32.17
CA LEU A 556 29.82 14.60 32.60
C LEU A 556 29.21 15.49 31.49
N ALA A 557 30.05 16.33 30.86
CA ALA A 557 29.62 17.17 29.73
C ALA A 557 29.23 16.32 28.50
N ALA A 558 29.97 15.23 28.24
CA ALA A 558 29.64 14.29 27.19
C ALA A 558 28.33 13.53 27.46
N TYR A 559 28.02 13.16 28.71
CA TYR A 559 26.75 12.52 29.07
C TYR A 559 25.54 13.42 28.85
N ALA A 560 25.67 14.74 29.03
CA ALA A 560 24.61 15.70 28.68
C ALA A 560 24.40 15.77 27.16
N ILE A 561 25.47 15.75 26.36
CA ILE A 561 25.36 15.72 24.89
C ILE A 561 24.77 14.37 24.42
N ILE A 562 25.17 13.25 25.02
CA ILE A 562 24.61 11.91 24.77
C ILE A 562 23.11 11.86 25.08
N GLN A 563 22.66 12.51 26.16
CA GLN A 563 21.23 12.62 26.47
C GLN A 563 20.48 13.29 25.31
N SER A 564 20.93 14.47 24.87
CA SER A 564 20.30 15.21 23.77
C SER A 564 20.39 14.50 22.41
N ILE A 565 21.48 13.79 22.12
CA ILE A 565 21.57 12.94 20.91
C ILE A 565 20.52 11.82 21.02
N SER A 566 20.45 11.09 22.14
CA SER A 566 19.51 9.97 22.29
C SER A 566 18.04 10.38 22.23
N GLU A 567 17.70 11.60 22.68
CA GLU A 567 16.38 12.21 22.57
C GLU A 567 15.98 12.53 21.13
N LEU A 568 16.94 12.97 20.32
CA LEU A 568 16.69 13.49 18.98
C LEU A 568 16.97 12.47 17.85
N GLU A 569 17.74 11.40 18.10
CA GLU A 569 18.19 10.47 17.05
C GLU A 569 17.01 9.78 16.33
N ASN A 570 16.11 9.14 17.09
CA ASN A 570 14.89 8.50 16.53
C ASN A 570 13.82 9.52 16.09
N ASP A 571 14.02 10.79 16.44
CA ASP A 571 13.14 11.93 16.19
C ASP A 571 13.74 12.89 15.14
N SER A 572 14.77 12.43 14.43
CA SER A 572 15.40 13.06 13.29
C SER A 572 14.80 12.54 11.98
N LEU A 573 15.33 13.00 10.83
CA LEU A 573 14.84 12.65 9.51
C LEU A 573 14.94 11.12 9.31
N PRO A 574 13.86 10.43 8.89
CA PRO A 574 13.85 8.97 8.85
C PRO A 574 14.85 8.47 7.80
N THR A 575 15.66 7.50 8.18
CA THR A 575 16.55 6.78 7.26
C THR A 575 15.78 5.89 6.28
N HIS A 576 14.58 5.42 6.65
CA HIS A 576 13.66 4.73 5.75
C HIS A 576 12.28 5.38 5.84
N LEU A 577 11.90 6.11 4.81
CA LEU A 577 10.57 6.70 4.64
C LEU A 577 9.77 5.85 3.65
N VAL A 578 8.58 5.40 4.02
CA VAL A 578 7.53 4.98 3.08
C VAL A 578 6.50 6.11 3.00
N TYR A 579 6.10 6.48 1.80
CA TYR A 579 5.04 7.46 1.53
C TYR A 579 4.05 6.86 0.55
N TYR A 580 2.76 6.89 0.91
CA TYR A 580 1.67 6.35 0.11
C TYR A 580 0.69 7.45 -0.31
N ASN A 581 0.24 7.38 -1.56
CA ASN A 581 -0.78 8.28 -2.08
C ASN A 581 -1.87 7.48 -2.85
N PRO A 582 -3.10 7.35 -2.31
CA PRO A 582 -4.19 6.57 -2.91
C PRO A 582 -5.02 7.33 -3.96
N TRP A 583 -4.78 8.63 -4.14
CA TRP A 583 -5.78 9.52 -4.73
C TRP A 583 -5.90 9.46 -6.27
N PRO A 584 -4.83 9.28 -7.06
CA PRO A 584 -4.95 9.17 -8.51
C PRO A 584 -5.90 8.04 -8.94
N ASP A 585 -5.77 6.84 -8.37
CA ASP A 585 -6.68 5.71 -8.63
C ASP A 585 -8.12 6.01 -8.19
N HIS A 586 -8.30 6.44 -6.94
CA HIS A 586 -9.62 6.76 -6.37
C HIS A 586 -10.42 7.70 -7.28
N PHE A 587 -9.83 8.81 -7.74
CA PHE A 587 -10.52 9.73 -8.66
C PHE A 587 -10.62 9.19 -10.09
N ALA A 588 -9.65 8.40 -10.55
CA ALA A 588 -9.63 7.83 -11.89
C ALA A 588 -10.76 6.80 -12.08
N HIS A 589 -11.12 6.06 -11.04
CA HIS A 589 -12.33 5.24 -11.03
C HIS A 589 -13.56 6.08 -11.36
N PHE A 590 -13.89 7.11 -10.57
CA PHE A 590 -15.13 7.88 -10.72
C PHE A 590 -15.20 8.78 -11.96
N THR A 591 -14.05 9.26 -12.47
CA THR A 591 -14.01 10.27 -13.55
C THR A 591 -13.43 9.76 -14.88
N GLY A 592 -12.63 8.70 -14.84
CA GLY A 592 -11.88 8.16 -15.97
C GLY A 592 -10.37 8.45 -15.88
N PRO A 593 -9.50 7.54 -16.32
CA PRO A 593 -8.05 7.62 -16.08
C PRO A 593 -7.34 8.79 -16.78
N PHE A 594 -7.94 9.32 -17.84
CA PHE A 594 -7.42 10.45 -18.61
C PHE A 594 -8.27 11.71 -18.46
N ALA A 595 -9.16 11.73 -17.46
CA ALA A 595 -10.06 12.83 -17.21
C ALA A 595 -9.36 14.06 -16.64
N ASP A 596 -10.01 15.21 -16.78
CA ASP A 596 -9.52 16.51 -16.31
C ASP A 596 -9.18 16.51 -14.80
N GLU A 597 -9.93 15.79 -13.97
CA GLU A 597 -9.65 15.66 -12.52
C GLU A 597 -8.36 14.88 -12.22
N ILE A 598 -7.81 14.15 -13.19
CA ILE A 598 -6.57 13.38 -13.06
C ILE A 598 -5.40 14.17 -13.66
N ILE A 599 -5.54 14.60 -14.92
CA ILE A 599 -4.41 15.07 -15.72
C ILE A 599 -4.25 16.59 -15.81
N SER A 600 -5.28 17.39 -15.47
CA SER A 600 -5.20 18.86 -15.59
C SER A 600 -4.26 19.47 -14.55
N PRO A 601 -3.91 20.78 -14.64
CA PRO A 601 -3.16 21.44 -13.57
C PRO A 601 -3.88 21.45 -12.21
N THR A 602 -5.19 21.26 -12.18
CA THR A 602 -5.98 21.10 -10.95
C THR A 602 -6.13 19.65 -10.50
N GLY A 603 -5.74 18.69 -11.34
CA GLY A 603 -5.96 17.28 -11.10
C GLY A 603 -4.94 16.62 -10.17
N GLU A 604 -5.28 15.41 -9.77
CA GLU A 604 -4.56 14.64 -8.74
C GLU A 604 -3.09 14.37 -9.07
N LEU A 605 -2.71 14.24 -10.35
CA LEU A 605 -1.30 14.06 -10.73
C LEU A 605 -0.46 15.32 -10.46
N ASN A 606 -1.04 16.52 -10.57
CA ASN A 606 -0.36 17.77 -10.21
C ASN A 606 -0.40 18.02 -8.69
N ARG A 607 -1.42 17.49 -7.99
CA ARG A 607 -1.46 17.46 -6.52
C ARG A 607 -0.35 16.58 -5.94
N LEU A 608 -0.16 15.39 -6.51
CA LEU A 608 0.95 14.49 -6.21
C LEU A 608 2.31 15.16 -6.46
N ASP A 609 2.50 15.80 -7.62
CA ASP A 609 3.73 16.55 -7.95
C ASP A 609 4.08 17.60 -6.88
N TYR A 610 3.09 18.39 -6.46
CA TYR A 610 3.25 19.39 -5.41
C TYR A 610 3.76 18.79 -4.09
N TRP A 611 3.14 17.70 -3.62
CA TRP A 611 3.53 17.05 -2.36
C TRP A 611 4.90 16.38 -2.45
N LEU A 612 5.19 15.64 -3.54
CA LEU A 612 6.52 15.06 -3.79
C LEU A 612 7.62 16.15 -3.86
N GLY A 613 7.32 17.29 -4.49
CA GLY A 613 8.19 18.46 -4.52
C GLY A 613 8.52 19.00 -3.12
N ARG A 614 7.55 19.02 -2.20
CA ARG A 614 7.78 19.40 -0.79
C ARG A 614 8.62 18.36 -0.04
N ILE A 615 8.35 17.06 -0.18
CA ILE A 615 9.18 15.99 0.44
C ILE A 615 10.64 16.10 -0.04
N ASN A 616 10.86 16.24 -1.35
CA ASN A 616 12.20 16.43 -1.93
C ASN A 616 12.89 17.69 -1.37
N LYS A 617 12.18 18.81 -1.22
CA LYS A 617 12.73 20.02 -0.60
C LYS A 617 13.15 19.80 0.85
N ILE A 618 12.40 19.03 1.65
CA ILE A 618 12.75 18.78 3.06
C ILE A 618 14.08 18.03 3.20
N TYR A 619 14.32 17.00 2.37
CA TYR A 619 15.59 16.25 2.36
C TYR A 619 16.76 17.11 1.85
N SER A 620 16.51 17.97 0.86
CA SER A 620 17.46 19.00 0.40
C SER A 620 17.82 19.98 1.51
N ASP A 621 16.81 20.57 2.17
CA ASP A 621 17.01 21.54 3.23
C ASP A 621 17.69 20.90 4.46
N ALA A 622 17.47 19.61 4.73
CA ALA A 622 18.15 18.83 5.76
C ALA A 622 19.64 18.55 5.45
N GLY A 623 20.07 18.70 4.19
CA GLY A 623 21.45 18.49 3.76
C GLY A 623 21.86 17.03 3.60
N VAL A 624 20.92 16.15 3.20
CA VAL A 624 21.15 14.69 3.08
C VAL A 624 20.95 14.12 1.66
N MET A 625 20.67 14.96 0.66
CA MET A 625 20.38 14.51 -0.72
C MET A 625 21.50 13.67 -1.35
N SER A 626 22.77 14.01 -1.08
CA SER A 626 23.95 13.24 -1.49
C SER A 626 23.99 11.80 -0.98
N LYS A 627 23.13 11.45 -0.02
CA LYS A 627 23.04 10.13 0.63
C LYS A 627 21.62 9.56 0.56
N THR A 628 20.74 10.16 -0.25
CA THR A 628 19.35 9.75 -0.39
C THR A 628 19.13 9.08 -1.74
N VAL A 629 18.70 7.81 -1.71
CA VAL A 629 18.09 7.16 -2.88
C VAL A 629 16.58 7.22 -2.73
N TRP A 630 15.93 7.57 -3.82
CA TRP A 630 14.48 7.61 -3.96
C TRP A 630 14.08 6.46 -4.88
N GLY A 631 13.00 5.77 -4.54
CA GLY A 631 12.36 4.77 -5.38
C GLY A 631 10.86 5.02 -5.37
N MET A 632 10.25 5.00 -6.55
CA MET A 632 8.80 5.19 -6.72
C MET A 632 8.22 4.10 -7.60
N THR A 633 7.04 3.64 -7.21
CA THR A 633 6.25 2.71 -8.01
C THR A 633 4.78 3.12 -8.06
N GLY A 634 4.15 2.92 -9.21
CA GLY A 634 2.74 2.61 -9.28
C GLY A 634 2.53 1.15 -8.89
N ASP A 635 1.36 0.80 -8.38
CA ASP A 635 0.98 -0.58 -8.12
C ASP A 635 0.22 -1.20 -9.30
N HIS A 636 -0.57 -0.41 -10.02
CA HIS A 636 -1.12 -0.65 -11.37
C HIS A 636 -1.34 0.66 -12.16
N GLY A 637 -1.85 0.53 -13.38
CA GLY A 637 -2.48 1.62 -14.12
C GLY A 637 -3.96 1.33 -14.36
N LEU A 638 -4.62 2.14 -15.19
CA LEU A 638 -6.06 2.07 -15.47
C LEU A 638 -6.42 2.22 -16.96
N ASP A 639 -7.36 1.40 -17.44
CA ASP A 639 -7.97 1.47 -18.78
C ASP A 639 -9.35 2.18 -18.71
N PRO A 640 -9.73 3.00 -19.72
CA PRO A 640 -11.03 3.65 -19.74
C PRO A 640 -12.15 2.66 -20.10
N VAL A 641 -13.25 2.70 -19.35
CA VAL A 641 -14.49 1.97 -19.65
C VAL A 641 -15.43 2.86 -20.46
N TYR A 642 -16.05 2.28 -21.48
CA TYR A 642 -17.10 2.90 -22.30
C TYR A 642 -18.40 2.08 -22.29
N TYR A 643 -18.27 0.75 -22.21
CA TYR A 643 -19.39 -0.18 -22.15
C TYR A 643 -19.25 -1.14 -20.97
N ILE A 644 -20.39 -1.51 -20.37
CA ILE A 644 -20.48 -2.43 -19.24
C ILE A 644 -21.17 -3.70 -19.72
N THR A 645 -20.62 -4.85 -19.34
CA THR A 645 -21.26 -6.17 -19.46
C THR A 645 -21.29 -6.83 -18.07
N ASN A 646 -22.37 -7.57 -17.79
CA ASN A 646 -22.48 -8.38 -16.57
C ASN A 646 -22.33 -9.86 -16.97
N PRO A 647 -21.19 -10.52 -16.62
CA PRO A 647 -20.96 -11.91 -17.00
C PRO A 647 -22.01 -12.89 -16.49
N GLU A 648 -22.57 -12.65 -15.32
CA GLU A 648 -23.60 -13.51 -14.72
C GLU A 648 -24.91 -13.49 -15.53
N ILE A 649 -25.34 -12.31 -16.00
CA ILE A 649 -26.49 -12.15 -16.89
C ILE A 649 -26.19 -12.74 -18.28
N ALA A 650 -25.01 -12.46 -18.82
CA ALA A 650 -24.63 -12.89 -20.16
C ALA A 650 -24.51 -14.42 -20.25
N VAL A 651 -23.90 -15.06 -19.25
CA VAL A 651 -23.65 -16.50 -19.22
C VAL A 651 -24.76 -17.25 -18.48
N PHE A 652 -24.90 -17.05 -17.16
CA PHE A 652 -25.70 -17.95 -16.31
C PHE A 652 -27.21 -17.72 -16.43
N GLU A 653 -27.70 -16.48 -16.41
CA GLU A 653 -29.14 -16.26 -16.65
C GLU A 653 -29.57 -16.71 -18.05
N LYS A 654 -28.66 -16.65 -19.03
CA LYS A 654 -28.92 -17.16 -20.38
C LYS A 654 -29.00 -18.69 -20.37
N MET A 655 -28.07 -19.38 -19.70
CA MET A 655 -28.13 -20.83 -19.47
C MET A 655 -29.43 -21.23 -18.77
N GLU A 656 -29.91 -20.48 -17.77
CA GLU A 656 -31.20 -20.74 -17.11
C GLU A 656 -32.39 -20.59 -18.06
N LYS A 657 -32.39 -19.56 -18.92
CA LYS A 657 -33.40 -19.36 -19.99
C LYS A 657 -33.34 -20.47 -21.05
N GLU A 658 -32.18 -21.12 -21.22
CA GLU A 658 -31.95 -22.30 -22.07
C GLU A 658 -32.27 -23.63 -21.34
N GLY A 659 -32.75 -23.60 -20.09
CA GLY A 659 -33.18 -24.77 -19.32
C GLY A 659 -32.08 -25.45 -18.48
N ILE A 660 -30.90 -24.83 -18.37
CA ILE A 660 -29.77 -25.31 -17.58
C ILE A 660 -29.78 -24.62 -16.21
N LYS A 661 -30.05 -25.37 -15.13
CA LYS A 661 -30.16 -24.82 -13.78
C LYS A 661 -28.78 -24.71 -13.12
N VAL A 662 -28.26 -23.48 -12.99
CA VAL A 662 -26.94 -23.17 -12.41
C VAL A 662 -27.12 -22.39 -11.11
N LYS A 663 -26.63 -22.90 -9.97
CA LYS A 663 -26.65 -22.18 -8.70
C LYS A 663 -25.42 -21.28 -8.56
N VAL A 664 -25.59 -19.98 -8.79
CA VAL A 664 -24.51 -18.98 -8.69
C VAL A 664 -24.55 -18.29 -7.32
N HIS A 665 -23.38 -18.06 -6.71
CA HIS A 665 -23.23 -17.19 -5.53
C HIS A 665 -22.22 -16.07 -5.81
N LYS A 666 -22.68 -14.80 -5.73
CA LYS A 666 -21.83 -13.62 -5.96
C LYS A 666 -21.25 -13.07 -4.65
N VAL A 667 -19.96 -13.27 -4.44
CA VAL A 667 -19.26 -12.81 -3.22
C VAL A 667 -18.96 -11.31 -3.25
N SER A 668 -18.77 -10.75 -4.45
CA SER A 668 -18.50 -9.32 -4.72
C SER A 668 -19.76 -8.44 -4.78
N VAL A 669 -19.60 -7.12 -4.81
CA VAL A 669 -20.58 -6.21 -5.43
C VAL A 669 -20.06 -5.75 -6.80
N ASP A 670 -20.89 -5.07 -7.57
CA ASP A 670 -20.46 -4.38 -8.78
C ASP A 670 -19.54 -3.20 -8.41
N GLU A 671 -18.57 -2.86 -9.27
CA GLU A 671 -17.59 -1.80 -9.00
C GLU A 671 -18.27 -0.44 -8.89
N GLY A 672 -17.94 0.33 -7.85
CA GLY A 672 -18.74 1.50 -7.39
C GLY A 672 -19.92 1.16 -6.47
N GLY A 673 -20.08 -0.11 -6.08
CA GLY A 673 -21.03 -0.58 -5.06
C GLY A 673 -20.59 -0.30 -3.61
N GLY A 674 -21.46 -0.57 -2.63
CA GLY A 674 -21.15 -0.41 -1.21
C GLY A 674 -20.33 -1.57 -0.62
N PRO A 675 -19.60 -1.36 0.50
CA PRO A 675 -18.80 -2.40 1.13
C PRO A 675 -19.67 -3.54 1.68
N LYS A 676 -19.19 -4.78 1.59
CA LYS A 676 -19.87 -5.96 2.14
C LYS A 676 -19.41 -6.28 3.57
N LEU A 677 -20.35 -6.67 4.42
CA LEU A 677 -20.07 -7.27 5.72
C LEU A 677 -20.13 -8.79 5.64
N LYS A 678 -19.13 -9.46 6.20
CA LYS A 678 -19.08 -10.92 6.40
C LYS A 678 -18.74 -11.21 7.85
N HIS A 679 -19.38 -12.21 8.46
CA HIS A 679 -19.10 -12.53 9.85
C HIS A 679 -17.70 -13.19 10.00
N PRO A 680 -16.73 -12.57 10.68
CA PRO A 680 -15.33 -13.02 10.65
C PRO A 680 -15.15 -14.41 11.31
N LEU A 681 -15.95 -14.71 12.33
CA LEU A 681 -15.89 -15.96 13.11
C LEU A 681 -16.95 -17.01 12.71
N LYS A 682 -17.86 -16.66 11.79
CA LYS A 682 -19.01 -17.49 11.39
C LYS A 682 -19.26 -17.32 9.86
N PRO A 683 -18.25 -17.57 9.01
CA PRO A 683 -18.38 -17.33 7.58
C PRO A 683 -19.50 -18.18 6.96
N GLN A 684 -20.16 -17.65 5.95
CA GLN A 684 -21.18 -18.39 5.19
C GLN A 684 -20.54 -19.63 4.55
N ASN A 685 -21.20 -20.79 4.67
CA ASN A 685 -20.82 -22.01 3.98
C ASN A 685 -20.93 -21.84 2.46
N MET A 686 -19.84 -22.13 1.75
CA MET A 686 -19.74 -21.99 0.29
C MET A 686 -20.21 -23.24 -0.47
N LYS A 687 -20.44 -24.38 0.19
CA LYS A 687 -21.03 -25.57 -0.42
C LYS A 687 -22.51 -25.35 -0.75
N GLY A 688 -22.98 -25.99 -1.82
CA GLY A 688 -24.37 -25.92 -2.32
C GLY A 688 -24.57 -25.00 -3.52
N TYR A 689 -23.49 -24.40 -4.03
CA TYR A 689 -23.44 -23.61 -5.26
C TYR A 689 -22.58 -24.29 -6.33
N ASP A 690 -22.96 -24.13 -7.60
CA ASP A 690 -22.24 -24.64 -8.76
C ASP A 690 -21.05 -23.73 -9.13
N VAL A 691 -21.26 -22.41 -8.97
CA VAL A 691 -20.27 -21.38 -9.30
C VAL A 691 -20.28 -20.31 -8.21
N ILE A 692 -19.09 -19.93 -7.75
CA ILE A 692 -18.88 -18.78 -6.87
C ILE A 692 -18.15 -17.72 -7.67
N VAL A 693 -18.69 -16.50 -7.73
CA VAL A 693 -18.20 -15.45 -8.62
C VAL A 693 -17.84 -14.15 -7.90
N GLY A 694 -16.76 -13.52 -8.34
CA GLY A 694 -16.35 -12.21 -7.89
C GLY A 694 -15.75 -11.36 -8.99
N SER A 695 -16.37 -10.20 -9.25
CA SER A 695 -15.78 -9.13 -10.06
C SER A 695 -14.85 -8.28 -9.22
N THR A 696 -13.86 -7.72 -9.89
CA THR A 696 -12.85 -6.84 -9.30
C THR A 696 -12.56 -5.68 -10.25
N ALA A 697 -12.78 -4.44 -9.81
CA ALA A 697 -12.33 -3.21 -10.48
C ALA A 697 -12.75 -3.04 -11.95
N GLY A 698 -13.74 -3.81 -12.43
CA GLY A 698 -14.16 -3.86 -13.82
C GLY A 698 -13.25 -4.65 -14.78
N GLY A 699 -12.00 -5.00 -14.43
CA GLY A 699 -11.03 -5.64 -15.34
C GLY A 699 -10.66 -7.10 -15.05
N ASN A 700 -11.17 -7.69 -13.96
CA ASN A 700 -11.07 -9.14 -13.74
C ASN A 700 -12.38 -9.69 -13.16
N HIS A 701 -12.80 -10.84 -13.66
CA HIS A 701 -13.91 -11.60 -13.10
C HIS A 701 -13.44 -13.02 -12.81
N ASN A 702 -13.42 -13.39 -11.53
CA ASN A 702 -12.96 -14.68 -11.05
C ASN A 702 -14.15 -15.62 -10.80
N MET A 703 -14.00 -16.89 -11.16
CA MET A 703 -14.98 -17.94 -10.93
C MET A 703 -14.33 -19.14 -10.25
N ASP A 704 -14.87 -19.57 -9.12
CA ASP A 704 -14.58 -20.86 -8.48
C ASP A 704 -15.70 -21.86 -8.81
N LEU A 705 -15.33 -23.01 -9.38
CA LEU A 705 -16.21 -24.13 -9.70
C LEU A 705 -15.74 -25.40 -8.99
N PHE A 706 -16.53 -26.47 -9.02
CA PHE A 706 -16.29 -27.66 -8.20
C PHE A 706 -16.40 -28.94 -9.02
N ILE A 707 -15.49 -29.89 -8.80
CA ILE A 707 -15.58 -31.24 -9.38
C ILE A 707 -16.79 -31.97 -8.78
N ASP A 708 -16.95 -31.87 -7.47
CA ASP A 708 -18.14 -32.27 -6.72
C ASP A 708 -18.24 -31.47 -5.41
N GLN A 709 -19.40 -31.57 -4.74
CA GLN A 709 -19.65 -30.93 -3.44
C GLN A 709 -19.15 -31.77 -2.24
N GLY A 710 -18.58 -32.95 -2.50
CA GLY A 710 -18.20 -33.98 -1.55
C GLY A 710 -16.69 -34.05 -1.33
N ALA A 711 -16.10 -35.18 -1.73
CA ALA A 711 -14.70 -35.53 -1.45
C ALA A 711 -13.68 -34.76 -2.30
N ASN A 712 -14.06 -34.27 -3.49
CA ASN A 712 -13.15 -33.50 -4.35
C ASN A 712 -13.35 -31.98 -4.22
N TRP A 713 -14.19 -31.50 -3.30
CA TRP A 713 -14.43 -30.07 -3.02
C TRP A 713 -13.14 -29.22 -2.98
N LYS A 714 -12.12 -29.74 -2.29
CA LYS A 714 -10.84 -29.07 -2.05
C LYS A 714 -9.96 -28.94 -3.30
N LYS A 715 -10.13 -29.82 -4.29
CA LYS A 715 -9.32 -29.82 -5.52
C LYS A 715 -9.84 -28.76 -6.49
N GLN A 716 -8.94 -27.98 -7.08
CA GLN A 716 -9.30 -27.11 -8.19
C GLN A 716 -9.69 -27.93 -9.44
N PRO A 717 -10.81 -27.59 -10.12
CA PRO A 717 -11.12 -28.17 -11.42
C PRO A 717 -10.08 -27.77 -12.48
N LEU A 718 -9.88 -28.69 -13.42
CA LEU A 718 -9.02 -28.51 -14.59
C LEU A 718 -9.91 -28.36 -15.84
N LEU A 719 -9.34 -27.89 -16.95
CA LEU A 719 -10.04 -27.73 -18.23
C LEU A 719 -10.88 -28.97 -18.62
N ARG A 720 -10.32 -30.18 -18.45
CA ARG A 720 -11.00 -31.46 -18.71
C ARG A 720 -12.26 -31.70 -17.86
N HIS A 721 -12.30 -31.16 -16.64
CA HIS A 721 -13.46 -31.25 -15.76
C HIS A 721 -14.53 -30.21 -16.14
N LEU A 722 -14.11 -29.02 -16.57
CA LEU A 722 -15.00 -27.90 -16.89
C LEU A 722 -15.75 -28.06 -18.22
N ARG A 723 -15.16 -28.77 -19.19
CA ARG A 723 -15.84 -29.18 -20.43
C ARG A 723 -16.87 -30.31 -20.25
N ASN A 724 -16.95 -30.92 -19.08
CA ASN A 724 -17.87 -32.01 -18.75
C ASN A 724 -18.36 -31.88 -17.29
N LEU A 725 -18.66 -30.63 -16.90
CA LEU A 725 -19.00 -30.28 -15.54
C LEU A 725 -20.39 -30.83 -15.20
N THR A 726 -20.49 -31.57 -14.10
CA THR A 726 -21.79 -32.04 -13.59
C THR A 726 -22.29 -31.05 -12.53
N LEU A 727 -23.37 -30.34 -12.84
CA LEU A 727 -24.01 -29.40 -11.92
C LEU A 727 -24.73 -30.12 -10.79
N ILE A 728 -25.05 -29.41 -9.71
CA ILE A 728 -25.86 -29.87 -8.56
C ILE A 728 -27.26 -30.35 -9.01
N SER A 729 -27.76 -29.86 -10.15
CA SER A 729 -28.98 -30.35 -10.79
C SER A 729 -28.86 -31.74 -11.43
N GLY A 730 -27.65 -32.29 -11.52
CA GLY A 730 -27.31 -33.51 -12.27
C GLY A 730 -27.09 -33.28 -13.77
N GLN A 731 -27.33 -32.07 -14.28
CA GLN A 731 -27.09 -31.72 -15.69
C GLN A 731 -25.58 -31.66 -15.98
N LYS A 732 -25.15 -32.18 -17.14
CA LYS A 732 -23.78 -32.06 -17.64
C LYS A 732 -23.66 -30.94 -18.66
N VAL A 733 -22.63 -30.11 -18.53
CA VAL A 733 -22.40 -28.93 -19.37
C VAL A 733 -20.93 -28.76 -19.76
N ASP A 734 -20.68 -28.18 -20.94
CA ASP A 734 -19.38 -27.57 -21.25
C ASP A 734 -19.42 -26.11 -20.81
N MET A 735 -18.95 -25.84 -19.60
CA MET A 735 -18.95 -24.49 -19.03
C MET A 735 -18.04 -23.53 -19.82
N ILE A 736 -17.00 -24.06 -20.45
CA ILE A 736 -16.04 -23.26 -21.23
C ILE A 736 -16.70 -22.76 -22.52
N ASP A 737 -17.43 -23.63 -23.24
CA ASP A 737 -18.16 -23.19 -24.45
C ASP A 737 -19.24 -22.16 -24.11
N HIS A 738 -20.03 -22.36 -23.05
CA HIS A 738 -21.03 -21.37 -22.63
C HIS A 738 -20.40 -20.00 -22.32
N ILE A 739 -19.28 -19.95 -21.58
CA ILE A 739 -18.56 -18.71 -21.28
C ILE A 739 -18.05 -18.05 -22.57
N LEU A 740 -17.32 -18.80 -23.42
CA LEU A 740 -16.73 -18.28 -24.66
C LEU A 740 -17.81 -17.80 -25.65
N THR A 741 -18.91 -18.54 -25.78
CA THR A 741 -20.00 -18.23 -26.70
C THR A 741 -20.85 -17.06 -26.23
N ASN A 742 -21.11 -16.93 -24.92
CA ASN A 742 -22.01 -15.90 -24.40
C ASN A 742 -21.32 -14.57 -24.05
N LEU A 743 -20.01 -14.58 -23.79
CA LEU A 743 -19.24 -13.33 -23.63
C LEU A 743 -18.68 -12.80 -24.95
N GLY A 744 -18.42 -13.66 -25.95
CA GLY A 744 -18.03 -13.28 -27.30
C GLY A 744 -16.92 -12.21 -27.35
N ASP A 745 -17.11 -11.20 -28.20
CA ASP A 745 -16.15 -10.09 -28.38
C ASP A 745 -15.99 -9.18 -27.13
N THR A 746 -16.73 -9.40 -26.02
CA THR A 746 -16.46 -8.69 -24.73
C THR A 746 -15.32 -9.30 -23.93
N LEU A 747 -15.02 -10.58 -24.18
CA LEU A 747 -13.96 -11.31 -23.51
C LEU A 747 -12.67 -11.17 -24.32
N ASP A 748 -11.63 -10.61 -23.70
CA ASP A 748 -10.30 -10.55 -24.31
C ASP A 748 -9.69 -11.96 -24.37
N TYR A 749 -9.65 -12.61 -23.20
CA TYR A 749 -9.45 -14.05 -23.04
C TYR A 749 -9.83 -14.49 -21.63
N LEU A 750 -10.03 -15.80 -21.47
CA LEU A 750 -10.06 -16.49 -20.19
C LEU A 750 -8.80 -17.33 -20.00
N LEU A 751 -8.42 -17.52 -18.74
CA LEU A 751 -7.38 -18.44 -18.29
C LEU A 751 -7.98 -19.57 -17.45
N VAL A 752 -7.41 -20.77 -17.58
CA VAL A 752 -7.79 -21.97 -16.83
C VAL A 752 -6.63 -22.97 -16.78
N ARG A 753 -6.54 -23.76 -15.70
CA ARG A 753 -5.52 -24.80 -15.53
C ARG A 753 -5.76 -26.02 -16.43
N ASN A 754 -4.73 -26.49 -17.12
CA ASN A 754 -4.72 -27.81 -17.77
C ASN A 754 -4.35 -28.92 -16.77
N GLU A 755 -3.32 -28.66 -15.95
CA GLU A 755 -2.88 -29.50 -14.83
C GLU A 755 -2.73 -28.65 -13.55
N GLU A 756 -2.55 -29.32 -12.40
CA GLU A 756 -2.36 -28.67 -11.10
C GLU A 756 -1.11 -27.77 -11.10
N GLY A 757 -1.18 -26.62 -10.41
CA GLY A 757 -0.17 -25.57 -10.47
C GLY A 757 0.57 -25.37 -9.13
N THR A 758 1.89 -25.21 -9.19
CA THR A 758 2.77 -24.94 -8.05
C THR A 758 3.73 -23.78 -8.37
N PRO A 759 4.45 -23.21 -7.38
CA PRO A 759 5.50 -22.22 -7.63
C PRO A 759 6.63 -22.70 -8.56
N GLU A 760 6.78 -24.01 -8.78
CA GLU A 760 7.78 -24.66 -9.64
C GLU A 760 7.23 -25.04 -11.02
N TYR A 761 5.97 -25.45 -11.14
CA TYR A 761 5.36 -25.89 -12.41
C TYR A 761 3.94 -25.35 -12.62
N THR A 762 3.62 -24.87 -13.82
CA THR A 762 2.23 -24.55 -14.21
C THR A 762 1.97 -24.89 -15.68
N ASP A 763 0.72 -25.29 -15.97
CA ASP A 763 0.22 -25.48 -17.33
C ASP A 763 -1.14 -24.79 -17.48
N THR A 764 -1.16 -23.66 -18.18
CA THR A 764 -2.30 -22.75 -18.29
C THR A 764 -2.79 -22.67 -19.73
N GLN A 765 -4.07 -22.98 -19.92
CA GLN A 765 -4.78 -22.74 -21.16
C GLN A 765 -5.28 -21.30 -21.25
N ILE A 766 -5.16 -20.71 -22.43
CA ILE A 766 -5.67 -19.38 -22.80
C ILE A 766 -6.70 -19.57 -23.90
N MET A 767 -7.90 -19.03 -23.73
CA MET A 767 -8.97 -19.18 -24.73
C MET A 767 -9.76 -17.88 -24.91
N ARG A 768 -10.15 -17.59 -26.16
CA ARG A 768 -11.08 -16.49 -26.49
C ARG A 768 -11.95 -16.84 -27.69
N LYS A 769 -13.09 -16.17 -27.86
CA LYS A 769 -13.90 -16.26 -29.08
C LYS A 769 -13.84 -14.91 -29.80
N TRP A 770 -13.16 -14.87 -30.94
CA TRP A 770 -12.95 -13.63 -31.69
C TRP A 770 -13.54 -13.76 -33.09
N LYS A 771 -14.45 -12.85 -33.47
CA LYS A 771 -15.17 -12.91 -34.75
C LYS A 771 -15.83 -14.27 -35.01
N GLY A 772 -16.42 -14.85 -33.96
CA GLY A 772 -17.10 -16.14 -33.99
C GLY A 772 -16.20 -17.38 -33.89
N VAL A 773 -14.88 -17.25 -34.03
CA VAL A 773 -13.94 -18.38 -33.99
C VAL A 773 -13.29 -18.51 -32.61
N VAL A 774 -13.33 -19.71 -32.03
CA VAL A 774 -12.58 -20.02 -30.81
C VAL A 774 -11.09 -20.10 -31.13
N GLN A 775 -10.29 -19.34 -30.39
CA GLN A 775 -8.84 -19.33 -30.46
C GLN A 775 -8.27 -19.87 -29.15
N GLU A 776 -7.28 -20.73 -29.26
CA GLU A 776 -6.61 -21.36 -28.12
C GLU A 776 -5.10 -21.07 -28.13
N GLY A 777 -4.52 -21.05 -26.94
CA GLY A 777 -3.10 -20.96 -26.67
C GLY A 777 -2.76 -21.57 -25.32
N ARG A 778 -1.48 -21.81 -25.06
CA ARG A 778 -1.01 -22.49 -23.85
C ARG A 778 0.29 -21.86 -23.36
N VAL A 779 0.39 -21.65 -22.06
CA VAL A 779 1.60 -21.20 -21.36
C VAL A 779 1.98 -22.29 -20.36
N ILE A 780 3.21 -22.80 -20.50
CA ILE A 780 3.77 -23.85 -19.63
C ILE A 780 4.99 -23.26 -18.94
N ARG A 781 5.14 -23.51 -17.64
CA ARG A 781 6.33 -23.14 -16.86
C ARG A 781 6.89 -24.36 -16.17
N ASP A 782 8.21 -24.52 -16.25
CA ASP A 782 8.97 -25.51 -15.50
C ASP A 782 10.20 -24.82 -14.90
N GLY A 783 10.25 -24.74 -13.58
CA GLY A 783 11.23 -23.96 -12.83
C GLY A 783 11.22 -22.48 -13.25
N ASN A 784 12.34 -22.04 -13.83
CA ASN A 784 12.54 -20.68 -14.35
C ASN A 784 12.31 -20.56 -15.87
N ARG A 785 11.93 -21.63 -16.56
CA ARG A 785 11.71 -21.70 -18.01
C ARG A 785 10.23 -21.62 -18.34
N ILE A 786 9.87 -20.85 -19.37
CA ILE A 786 8.49 -20.63 -19.79
C ILE A 786 8.38 -20.84 -21.30
N PHE A 787 7.41 -21.63 -21.72
CA PHE A 787 7.02 -21.86 -23.11
C PHE A 787 5.65 -21.25 -23.40
N TYR A 788 5.47 -20.71 -24.61
CA TYR A 788 4.21 -20.16 -25.08
C TYR A 788 3.91 -20.62 -26.50
N GLU A 789 2.75 -21.24 -26.71
CA GLU A 789 2.24 -21.59 -28.03
C GLU A 789 0.84 -20.99 -28.26
N SER A 790 0.61 -20.40 -29.43
CA SER A 790 -0.72 -20.03 -29.91
C SER A 790 -0.71 -19.82 -31.42
N LYS A 791 -1.72 -20.32 -32.14
CA LYS A 791 -1.86 -20.14 -33.59
C LYS A 791 -2.15 -18.69 -34.00
N THR A 792 -2.67 -17.88 -33.08
CA THR A 792 -3.15 -16.50 -33.35
C THR A 792 -2.53 -15.45 -32.43
N ASP A 793 -1.50 -15.82 -31.65
CA ASP A 793 -0.80 -14.95 -30.72
C ASP A 793 -1.75 -14.15 -29.80
N ILE A 794 -2.58 -14.88 -29.04
CA ILE A 794 -3.58 -14.29 -28.11
C ILE A 794 -2.94 -13.29 -27.13
N LEU A 795 -1.70 -13.54 -26.68
CA LEU A 795 -0.95 -12.65 -25.78
C LEU A 795 -0.18 -11.54 -26.51
N GLU A 796 -0.40 -11.38 -27.82
CA GLU A 796 0.08 -10.27 -28.66
C GLU A 796 1.60 -10.06 -28.63
N THR A 797 2.37 -11.13 -28.40
CA THR A 797 3.84 -11.12 -28.29
C THR A 797 4.55 -10.61 -29.56
N ARG A 798 3.90 -10.69 -30.72
CA ARG A 798 4.38 -10.20 -32.02
C ARG A 798 3.81 -8.84 -32.42
N SER A 799 2.78 -8.34 -31.73
CA SER A 799 2.12 -7.08 -32.05
C SER A 799 2.87 -5.88 -31.46
N PRO A 800 3.39 -4.93 -32.25
CA PRO A 800 4.10 -3.77 -31.73
C PRO A 800 3.17 -2.83 -30.97
N ASN A 801 3.67 -2.28 -29.85
CA ASN A 801 2.90 -1.39 -28.99
C ASN A 801 2.34 -0.15 -29.73
N LYS A 802 1.01 0.07 -29.68
CA LYS A 802 0.35 1.21 -30.35
C LYS A 802 0.63 2.55 -29.68
N TYR A 803 0.93 2.58 -28.39
CA TYR A 803 1.19 3.80 -27.62
C TYR A 803 2.65 4.29 -27.71
N ARG A 804 3.59 3.45 -28.20
CA ARG A 804 5.03 3.75 -28.26
C ARG A 804 5.57 3.93 -29.68
N GLU A 805 6.66 4.67 -29.84
CA GLU A 805 7.41 4.69 -31.12
C GLU A 805 8.17 3.37 -31.33
N SER A 806 7.93 2.71 -32.47
CA SER A 806 8.37 1.31 -32.71
C SER A 806 9.71 1.17 -33.42
N LYS A 807 10.14 2.16 -34.22
CA LYS A 807 11.08 1.92 -35.33
C LYS A 807 12.54 1.65 -34.95
N LYS A 808 13.05 2.13 -33.81
CA LYS A 808 14.49 2.02 -33.48
C LYS A 808 14.91 0.76 -32.72
N THR A 809 13.97 -0.02 -32.16
CA THR A 809 14.31 -1.17 -31.29
C THR A 809 13.68 -2.49 -31.72
N TRP A 810 12.88 -2.52 -32.79
CA TRP A 810 12.13 -3.71 -33.20
C TRP A 810 13.01 -4.90 -33.58
N ASN A 811 14.23 -4.68 -34.09
CA ASN A 811 15.16 -5.76 -34.44
C ASN A 811 15.53 -6.64 -33.23
N LYS A 812 15.61 -6.08 -32.01
CA LYS A 812 15.83 -6.88 -30.80
C LYS A 812 14.59 -7.71 -30.44
N ALA A 813 13.40 -7.14 -30.62
CA ALA A 813 12.14 -7.86 -30.44
C ALA A 813 12.04 -9.05 -31.41
N LEU A 814 12.37 -8.87 -32.69
CA LEU A 814 12.39 -9.94 -33.69
C LEU A 814 13.37 -11.08 -33.33
N ALA A 815 14.57 -10.75 -32.83
CA ALA A 815 15.52 -11.76 -32.38
C ALA A 815 14.98 -12.56 -31.17
N LEU A 816 14.33 -11.89 -30.23
CA LEU A 816 13.70 -12.53 -29.07
C LEU A 816 12.45 -13.35 -29.44
N GLN A 817 11.64 -12.90 -30.42
CA GLN A 817 10.53 -13.69 -30.97
C GLN A 817 11.04 -14.98 -31.61
N LYS A 818 12.13 -14.89 -32.37
CA LYS A 818 12.77 -16.06 -32.97
C LYS A 818 13.22 -17.06 -31.90
N GLN A 819 13.93 -16.58 -30.87
CA GLN A 819 14.39 -17.40 -29.76
C GLN A 819 13.23 -18.04 -28.96
N CYS A 820 12.25 -17.23 -28.51
CA CYS A 820 11.25 -17.66 -27.53
C CYS A 820 9.98 -18.27 -28.13
N ILE A 821 9.77 -18.13 -29.45
CA ILE A 821 8.54 -18.59 -30.12
C ILE A 821 8.83 -19.43 -31.36
N ASP A 822 9.75 -19.00 -32.25
CA ASP A 822 9.99 -19.72 -33.52
C ASP A 822 10.91 -20.94 -33.37
N GLU A 823 11.92 -20.85 -32.49
CA GLU A 823 12.91 -21.91 -32.24
C GLU A 823 12.61 -22.75 -30.98
N ALA A 824 11.72 -22.25 -30.11
CA ALA A 824 11.31 -22.94 -28.90
C ALA A 824 10.48 -24.20 -29.22
N LYS A 825 10.83 -25.33 -28.61
CA LYS A 825 10.17 -26.62 -28.79
C LYS A 825 9.52 -27.08 -27.50
N LYS A 826 8.26 -27.51 -27.60
CA LYS A 826 7.47 -27.95 -26.45
C LYS A 826 8.11 -29.10 -25.66
N ASP A 827 8.76 -30.03 -26.34
CA ASP A 827 9.36 -31.21 -25.71
C ASP A 827 10.85 -31.02 -25.32
N ASP A 828 11.37 -29.78 -25.39
CA ASP A 828 12.77 -29.46 -25.05
C ASP A 828 12.87 -28.15 -24.25
N ILE A 829 12.85 -28.29 -22.92
CA ILE A 829 12.94 -27.20 -21.94
C ILE A 829 14.20 -26.34 -22.12
N SER A 830 15.27 -26.87 -22.71
CA SER A 830 16.51 -26.10 -22.92
C SER A 830 16.32 -24.96 -23.94
N THR A 831 15.34 -25.09 -24.84
CA THR A 831 14.98 -24.09 -25.84
C THR A 831 14.02 -23.00 -25.32
N TRP A 832 13.45 -23.18 -24.12
CA TRP A 832 12.46 -22.25 -23.57
C TRP A 832 13.13 -20.99 -23.03
N CYS A 833 12.42 -19.85 -23.09
CA CYS A 833 12.92 -18.59 -22.54
C CYS A 833 12.62 -18.46 -21.04
N ASP A 834 13.49 -17.77 -20.31
CA ASP A 834 13.23 -17.44 -18.90
C ASP A 834 12.32 -16.22 -18.73
N GLU A 835 11.85 -15.99 -17.51
CA GLU A 835 10.94 -14.88 -17.18
C GLU A 835 11.55 -13.50 -17.50
N SER A 836 12.87 -13.34 -17.41
CA SER A 836 13.57 -12.08 -17.74
C SER A 836 13.59 -11.82 -19.25
N THR A 837 13.78 -12.88 -20.04
CA THR A 837 13.80 -12.85 -21.50
C THR A 837 12.40 -12.58 -22.06
N TRP A 838 11.37 -13.22 -21.49
CA TRP A 838 9.97 -12.92 -21.79
C TRP A 838 9.57 -11.50 -21.38
N ARG A 839 10.04 -11.01 -20.23
CA ARG A 839 9.83 -9.62 -19.77
C ARG A 839 10.45 -8.61 -20.74
N GLU A 840 11.65 -8.87 -21.26
CA GLU A 840 12.23 -8.01 -22.30
C GLU A 840 11.45 -8.09 -23.62
N LEU A 841 11.12 -9.27 -24.13
CA LEU A 841 10.36 -9.44 -25.37
C LEU A 841 9.01 -8.70 -25.32
N THR A 842 8.21 -9.00 -24.31
CA THR A 842 6.87 -8.40 -24.15
C THR A 842 6.93 -6.89 -23.87
N SER A 843 8.06 -6.34 -23.42
CA SER A 843 8.20 -4.88 -23.26
C SER A 843 8.06 -4.09 -24.58
N TYR A 844 8.23 -4.74 -25.73
CA TYR A 844 8.00 -4.14 -27.06
C TYR A 844 6.56 -4.33 -27.57
N SER A 845 5.78 -5.19 -26.92
CA SER A 845 4.45 -5.59 -27.37
C SER A 845 3.32 -4.73 -26.80
N GLN A 846 2.09 -5.03 -27.20
CA GLN A 846 0.88 -4.42 -26.63
C GLN A 846 0.63 -4.85 -25.17
N ARG A 847 1.13 -6.01 -24.74
CA ARG A 847 0.82 -6.62 -23.44
C ARG A 847 2.12 -6.91 -22.68
N PRO A 848 2.72 -5.89 -22.05
CA PRO A 848 4.02 -6.05 -21.43
C PRO A 848 3.89 -6.93 -20.17
N GLY A 849 4.76 -7.94 -20.06
CA GLY A 849 4.74 -8.95 -19.00
C GLY A 849 3.78 -10.13 -19.21
N SER A 850 2.95 -10.16 -20.26
CA SER A 850 1.82 -11.10 -20.41
C SER A 850 2.14 -12.57 -20.17
N VAL A 851 3.14 -13.11 -20.90
CA VAL A 851 3.53 -14.54 -20.81
C VAL A 851 4.04 -14.89 -19.40
N GLY A 852 4.93 -14.07 -18.84
CA GLY A 852 5.51 -14.29 -17.51
C GLY A 852 4.46 -14.21 -16.40
N GLN A 853 3.57 -13.22 -16.45
CA GLN A 853 2.54 -13.07 -15.42
C GLN A 853 1.41 -14.10 -15.56
N THR A 854 1.05 -14.51 -16.77
CA THR A 854 0.14 -15.65 -17.02
C THR A 854 0.70 -16.94 -16.41
N ALA A 855 2.00 -17.22 -16.61
CA ALA A 855 2.69 -18.38 -16.05
C ALA A 855 2.75 -18.41 -14.50
N ARG A 856 2.46 -17.28 -13.84
CA ARG A 856 2.50 -17.07 -12.38
C ARG A 856 1.12 -16.97 -11.73
N LEU A 857 0.03 -16.88 -12.51
CA LEU A 857 -1.30 -16.67 -11.97
C LEU A 857 -1.76 -17.85 -11.11
N TYR A 858 -1.46 -19.08 -11.57
CA TYR A 858 -1.91 -20.32 -10.96
C TYR A 858 -0.85 -21.03 -10.10
N ASP A 859 0.12 -20.29 -9.55
CA ASP A 859 1.09 -20.78 -8.55
C ASP A 859 0.43 -21.20 -7.21
N THR A 860 -0.91 -21.06 -7.09
CA THR A 860 -1.73 -21.48 -5.95
C THR A 860 -3.19 -21.69 -6.35
N ASP A 861 -3.90 -22.50 -5.58
CA ASP A 861 -5.34 -22.74 -5.72
C ASP A 861 -6.21 -21.55 -5.31
N LEU A 862 -5.69 -20.61 -4.50
CA LEU A 862 -6.39 -19.38 -4.11
C LEU A 862 -6.56 -18.38 -5.28
N ALA A 863 -6.05 -18.68 -6.48
CA ALA A 863 -6.28 -17.88 -7.69
C ALA A 863 -7.62 -18.16 -8.41
N GLY A 864 -8.49 -19.00 -7.81
CA GLY A 864 -9.77 -19.41 -8.37
C GLY A 864 -9.65 -20.47 -9.48
N THR A 865 -10.77 -20.87 -10.06
CA THR A 865 -10.81 -21.89 -11.13
C THR A 865 -10.62 -21.27 -12.52
N ILE A 866 -11.39 -20.24 -12.86
CA ILE A 866 -11.33 -19.51 -14.14
C ILE A 866 -11.11 -18.02 -13.85
N ASN A 867 -10.21 -17.38 -14.61
CA ASN A 867 -10.05 -15.93 -14.61
C ASN A 867 -10.44 -15.37 -15.97
N LEU A 868 -11.41 -14.45 -15.99
CA LEU A 868 -11.85 -13.73 -17.19
C LEU A 868 -11.24 -12.33 -17.22
N PHE A 869 -10.78 -11.91 -18.40
CA PHE A 869 -10.29 -10.56 -18.66
C PHE A 869 -11.13 -9.91 -19.78
N PRO A 870 -11.75 -8.74 -19.53
CA PRO A 870 -12.58 -8.07 -20.52
C PRO A 870 -11.74 -7.32 -21.55
N ALA A 871 -12.29 -7.19 -22.76
CA ALA A 871 -11.69 -6.44 -23.86
C ALA A 871 -11.56 -4.94 -23.55
N GLN A 872 -10.69 -4.25 -24.29
CA GLN A 872 -10.47 -2.81 -24.14
C GLN A 872 -11.79 -2.02 -24.26
N GLY A 873 -12.00 -1.03 -23.39
CA GLY A 873 -13.25 -0.26 -23.37
C GLY A 873 -14.44 -0.95 -22.71
N ILE A 874 -14.33 -2.24 -22.34
CA ILE A 874 -15.36 -3.02 -21.64
C ILE A 874 -15.03 -3.16 -20.16
N GLY A 875 -16.00 -2.94 -19.28
CA GLY A 875 -15.93 -3.25 -17.85
C GLY A 875 -16.88 -4.37 -17.45
N TYR A 876 -16.41 -5.36 -16.69
CA TYR A 876 -17.23 -6.45 -16.15
C TYR A 876 -17.77 -6.11 -14.75
N ASN A 877 -19.09 -5.99 -14.66
CA ASN A 877 -19.81 -5.51 -13.46
C ASN A 877 -19.25 -4.18 -12.94
N SER A 878 -18.98 -3.22 -13.84
CA SER A 878 -18.56 -1.87 -13.45
C SER A 878 -19.71 -0.87 -13.50
N THR A 879 -19.74 0.10 -12.58
CA THR A 879 -20.54 1.32 -12.71
C THR A 879 -19.68 2.57 -12.91
N VAL A 880 -18.36 2.40 -13.03
CA VAL A 880 -17.37 3.49 -13.00
C VAL A 880 -16.52 3.56 -14.28
N PRO A 881 -16.13 4.75 -14.75
CA PRO A 881 -15.39 4.95 -16.01
C PRO A 881 -13.91 4.55 -16.02
N GLY A 882 -13.25 4.38 -14.87
CA GLY A 882 -11.90 3.81 -14.80
C GLY A 882 -11.91 2.36 -14.34
N ARG A 883 -11.16 1.48 -15.01
CA ARG A 883 -10.95 0.09 -14.57
C ARG A 883 -9.47 -0.29 -14.45
N HIS A 884 -9.20 -1.28 -13.63
CA HIS A 884 -7.94 -2.00 -13.56
C HIS A 884 -8.24 -3.49 -13.32
N ALA A 885 -7.24 -4.29 -12.91
CA ALA A 885 -7.26 -5.75 -12.71
C ALA A 885 -6.95 -6.61 -13.95
N GLY A 886 -7.02 -6.06 -15.15
CA GLY A 886 -6.84 -6.82 -16.40
C GLY A 886 -5.42 -6.86 -16.97
N GLU A 887 -5.38 -7.31 -18.23
CA GLU A 887 -4.17 -7.70 -18.97
C GLU A 887 -3.83 -6.74 -20.13
N LEU A 888 -4.49 -5.59 -20.20
CA LEU A 888 -4.25 -4.58 -21.23
C LEU A 888 -3.05 -3.70 -20.89
N PHE A 889 -2.51 -3.03 -21.92
CA PHE A 889 -1.38 -2.12 -21.80
C PHE A 889 -1.51 -1.14 -20.63
N HIS A 890 -2.64 -0.44 -20.56
CA HIS A 890 -2.89 0.61 -19.58
C HIS A 890 -2.95 0.11 -18.13
N GLU A 891 -3.47 -1.10 -17.92
CA GLU A 891 -3.60 -1.72 -16.59
C GLU A 891 -2.24 -2.24 -16.09
N LYS A 892 -1.37 -2.67 -17.02
CA LYS A 892 0.00 -3.14 -16.75
C LYS A 892 1.01 -2.01 -16.52
N ASP A 893 0.75 -0.82 -17.05
CA ASP A 893 1.71 0.29 -17.14
C ASP A 893 1.94 1.05 -15.82
N ALA A 894 2.33 0.36 -14.76
CA ALA A 894 2.78 1.03 -13.54
C ALA A 894 4.02 1.91 -13.82
N PHE A 895 4.15 3.04 -13.11
CA PHE A 895 5.43 3.72 -12.98
C PHE A 895 6.40 2.84 -12.20
N VAL A 896 7.67 2.73 -12.61
CA VAL A 896 8.75 2.14 -11.79
C VAL A 896 10.02 2.94 -12.04
N GLY A 897 10.66 3.47 -10.98
CA GLY A 897 11.92 4.21 -11.16
C GLY A 897 12.63 4.61 -9.88
N VAL A 898 13.93 4.88 -9.99
CA VAL A 898 14.80 5.34 -8.89
C VAL A 898 15.61 6.57 -9.28
N TRP A 899 15.93 7.41 -8.31
CA TRP A 899 16.76 8.61 -8.51
C TRP A 899 17.45 9.07 -7.22
N GLY A 900 18.32 10.08 -7.33
CA GLY A 900 19.12 10.62 -6.24
C GLY A 900 20.57 10.82 -6.69
N GLU A 901 21.34 11.59 -5.94
CA GLU A 901 22.78 11.80 -6.24
C GLU A 901 23.62 10.50 -6.26
N PRO A 902 23.32 9.45 -5.46
CA PRO A 902 24.01 8.16 -5.56
C PRO A 902 23.73 7.35 -6.84
N VAL A 903 22.72 7.75 -7.63
CA VAL A 903 22.18 6.99 -8.77
C VAL A 903 22.78 7.51 -10.08
N LYS A 904 23.64 6.72 -10.74
CA LYS A 904 24.38 7.12 -11.95
C LYS A 904 24.04 6.28 -13.19
N GLY A 905 22.80 5.80 -13.30
CA GLY A 905 22.38 4.83 -14.34
C GLY A 905 22.74 5.24 -15.77
N ASN A 906 23.63 4.46 -16.39
CA ASN A 906 24.17 4.75 -17.72
C ASN A 906 23.26 4.28 -18.86
N LEU A 907 22.44 3.25 -18.63
CA LEU A 907 21.52 2.64 -19.58
C LEU A 907 20.06 2.89 -19.16
N LYS A 908 19.14 2.97 -20.13
CA LYS A 908 17.70 3.08 -19.85
C LYS A 908 17.17 1.72 -19.39
N LEU A 909 16.57 1.66 -18.21
CA LEU A 909 15.83 0.50 -17.72
C LEU A 909 14.73 0.12 -18.74
N GLN A 910 14.71 -1.12 -19.21
CA GLN A 910 13.75 -1.56 -20.23
C GLN A 910 12.41 -1.94 -19.58
N SER A 911 12.38 -2.99 -18.76
CA SER A 911 11.17 -3.39 -18.06
C SER A 911 11.47 -4.02 -16.70
N GLU A 912 10.86 -3.46 -15.66
CA GLU A 912 11.05 -3.86 -14.26
C GLU A 912 9.69 -3.89 -13.56
N ILE A 913 9.54 -4.74 -12.54
CA ILE A 913 8.25 -4.98 -11.85
C ILE A 913 8.16 -4.08 -10.60
N ASN A 914 6.97 -3.64 -10.24
CA ASN A 914 6.70 -2.80 -9.05
C ASN A 914 7.36 -3.33 -7.76
N GLY A 915 7.28 -4.64 -7.51
CA GLY A 915 7.90 -5.33 -6.37
C GLY A 915 9.44 -5.27 -6.31
N SER A 916 10.13 -4.83 -7.37
CA SER A 916 11.59 -4.64 -7.38
C SER A 916 12.05 -3.39 -6.61
N ILE A 917 11.22 -2.35 -6.48
CA ILE A 917 11.58 -1.11 -5.77
C ILE A 917 11.94 -1.34 -4.28
N PRO A 918 11.13 -2.03 -3.46
CA PRO A 918 11.48 -2.31 -2.07
C PRO A 918 12.76 -3.13 -1.93
N VAL A 919 13.10 -3.96 -2.92
CA VAL A 919 14.38 -4.69 -2.97
C VAL A 919 15.55 -3.73 -3.17
N VAL A 920 15.48 -2.84 -4.17
CA VAL A 920 16.53 -1.84 -4.45
C VAL A 920 16.74 -0.88 -3.26
N ILE A 921 15.65 -0.47 -2.59
CA ILE A 921 15.71 0.34 -1.37
C ILE A 921 16.36 -0.44 -0.22
N TYR A 922 16.06 -1.73 -0.06
CA TYR A 922 16.70 -2.58 0.95
C TYR A 922 18.21 -2.72 0.71
N GLU A 923 18.64 -2.97 -0.53
CA GLU A 923 20.06 -3.11 -0.86
C GLU A 923 20.84 -1.81 -0.68
N TRP A 924 20.22 -0.66 -0.98
CA TRP A 924 20.79 0.65 -0.67
C TRP A 924 20.99 0.84 0.85
N LEU A 925 19.93 0.65 1.62
CA LEU A 925 19.90 0.91 3.06
C LEU A 925 20.75 -0.06 3.88
N SER A 926 20.80 -1.33 3.48
CA SER A 926 21.62 -2.36 4.12
C SER A 926 23.07 -2.37 3.61
N GLY A 927 23.32 -1.94 2.36
CA GLY A 927 24.60 -2.11 1.66
C GLY A 927 24.94 -3.55 1.24
N HIS A 928 24.04 -4.50 1.51
CA HIS A 928 24.14 -5.89 1.13
C HIS A 928 23.28 -6.12 -0.10
N LYS A 929 23.75 -6.92 -1.06
CA LYS A 929 22.90 -7.38 -2.15
C LYS A 929 22.11 -8.61 -1.72
N ILE A 930 20.96 -8.84 -2.33
CA ILE A 930 20.19 -10.08 -2.14
C ILE A 930 20.80 -11.28 -2.89
N ASP A 931 21.61 -11.06 -3.93
CA ASP A 931 22.23 -12.12 -4.74
C ASP A 931 23.60 -12.62 -4.22
N ASP A 932 24.14 -11.99 -3.17
CA ASP A 932 25.45 -12.34 -2.62
C ASP A 932 25.38 -13.73 -1.94
N SER A 933 25.98 -14.71 -2.63
CA SER A 933 25.67 -16.15 -2.58
C SER A 933 25.90 -16.87 -1.24
N SER A 934 26.29 -16.15 -0.19
CA SER A 934 26.38 -16.66 1.18
C SER A 934 25.15 -16.38 2.05
N SER A 935 24.06 -15.76 1.55
CA SER A 935 22.98 -15.32 2.45
C SER A 935 21.51 -15.43 2.00
N ILE A 936 21.18 -15.36 0.71
CA ILE A 936 19.77 -15.40 0.23
C ILE A 936 19.68 -16.08 -1.14
N LYS A 937 19.10 -17.28 -1.21
CA LYS A 937 18.49 -17.82 -2.45
C LYS A 937 17.14 -17.14 -2.70
N TYR A 938 16.66 -17.14 -3.94
CA TYR A 938 15.28 -16.77 -4.30
C TYR A 938 14.27 -17.43 -3.31
N HIS A 939 13.27 -16.68 -2.85
CA HIS A 939 12.38 -16.97 -1.70
C HIS A 939 12.95 -16.91 -0.27
N GLN A 940 14.27 -16.98 -0.01
CA GLN A 940 14.77 -16.81 1.37
C GLN A 940 14.46 -15.39 1.88
N LYS A 941 13.88 -15.29 3.09
CA LYS A 941 13.35 -14.04 3.69
C LYS A 941 12.23 -13.36 2.86
N GLY A 942 11.58 -14.09 1.96
CA GLY A 942 10.39 -13.64 1.25
C GLY A 942 10.64 -12.58 0.18
N TRP A 943 11.75 -12.67 -0.57
CA TRP A 943 11.93 -11.85 -1.76
C TRP A 943 11.46 -12.61 -3.00
N GLY A 944 10.61 -11.96 -3.80
CA GLY A 944 9.97 -12.55 -4.98
C GLY A 944 10.28 -11.86 -6.32
N PHE A 945 11.15 -10.85 -6.32
CA PHE A 945 11.43 -10.02 -7.50
C PHE A 945 12.92 -9.69 -7.62
N ASP A 946 13.42 -9.64 -8.86
CA ASP A 946 14.80 -9.26 -9.16
C ASP A 946 15.09 -7.81 -8.72
N SER A 947 16.30 -7.57 -8.21
CA SER A 947 16.80 -6.20 -8.06
C SER A 947 17.32 -5.65 -9.40
N PHE A 948 17.14 -4.34 -9.60
CA PHE A 948 17.79 -3.60 -10.68
C PHE A 948 18.83 -2.59 -10.17
N TYR A 949 19.30 -2.73 -8.93
CA TYR A 949 20.26 -1.83 -8.26
C TYR A 949 21.51 -1.54 -9.11
N ASP A 950 22.14 -2.56 -9.67
CA ASP A 950 23.31 -2.39 -10.55
C ASP A 950 22.95 -1.73 -11.89
N LYS A 951 21.81 -2.10 -12.48
CA LYS A 951 21.31 -1.49 -13.74
C LYS A 951 21.08 0.03 -13.56
N ALA A 952 20.63 0.44 -12.37
CA ALA A 952 20.45 1.83 -11.98
C ALA A 952 21.76 2.55 -11.63
N GLY A 953 22.90 1.86 -11.59
CA GLY A 953 24.21 2.45 -11.32
C GLY A 953 24.32 3.09 -9.93
N ILE A 954 23.77 2.43 -8.90
CA ILE A 954 23.78 2.93 -7.52
C ILE A 954 25.14 2.61 -6.88
N ASN A 955 25.94 3.64 -6.59
CA ASN A 955 27.30 3.45 -6.08
C ASN A 955 27.33 3.20 -4.57
N LYS A 956 28.01 2.13 -4.12
CA LYS A 956 28.24 1.85 -2.69
C LYS A 956 29.09 2.93 -1.99
N ASN A 957 30.00 3.57 -2.71
CA ASN A 957 30.95 4.58 -2.21
C ASN A 957 30.80 5.90 -2.98
N ALA A 958 29.94 6.80 -2.52
CA ALA A 958 30.01 8.21 -2.87
C ALA A 958 31.02 8.92 -1.95
N ASP A 959 32.30 8.53 -2.03
CA ASP A 959 33.38 9.29 -1.40
C ASP A 959 33.68 10.52 -2.26
N PRO A 960 33.43 11.75 -1.79
CA PRO A 960 33.65 12.97 -2.59
C PRO A 960 35.13 13.21 -2.93
N ASN A 961 36.07 12.43 -2.40
CA ASN A 961 37.50 12.52 -2.73
C ASN A 961 37.93 11.66 -3.94
N SER A 962 37.04 10.81 -4.49
CA SER A 962 37.43 9.85 -5.54
C SER A 962 37.80 10.49 -6.88
N GLU A 963 37.38 11.74 -7.15
CA GLU A 963 37.73 12.46 -8.39
C GLU A 963 39.17 13.02 -8.41
N ILE A 964 39.90 12.98 -7.29
CA ILE A 964 41.28 13.49 -7.20
C ILE A 964 42.33 12.45 -7.65
N ASN A 965 41.97 11.16 -7.66
CA ASN A 965 42.88 10.06 -8.01
C ASN A 965 42.73 9.53 -9.45
N SER A 966 41.84 10.08 -10.26
CA SER A 966 41.70 9.74 -11.70
C SER A 966 42.43 10.70 -12.65
N GLN A 967 43.21 11.65 -12.11
CA GLN A 967 44.07 12.57 -12.86
C GLN A 967 45.55 12.46 -12.44
N LYS A 968 46.03 11.24 -12.21
CA LYS A 968 47.46 10.91 -12.06
C LYS A 968 47.82 9.66 -12.85
#